data_AF-A0A660MM22-F1
#
_entry.id   AF-A0A660MM22-F1
#
_cell.length_a   1.000
_cell.length_b   1.000
_cell.length_c   1.000
_cell.angle_alpha   90.00
_cell.angle_beta   90.00
_cell.angle_gamma   90.00
#
_symmetry.space_group_name_H-M   'P 1'
#
loop_
_entity.id
_entity.type
_entity.pdbx_description
1 polymer ?
#
loop_
_entity_poly.entity_id
_entity_poly.type
_entity_poly.pdbx_seq_one_letter_code
_entity_poly.pdbx_strand_id
1 'polypeptide(L)'
;MAWTGSAIFLYRAWVRGCHGYYVASYQRNLTRLPLYQMDSRALRHLKEQFIGMGFQWKSIHAQRLYDIELHKNERFTRFSDGYDRARDYCSRQHHGLFARGLARYLESDSPLNPWRPAPKLEGEAYLHTVGMPEGERPIYQPLSTRVSHTVVFGTTRVGKTRLAEVLITQDIHRGDIVIVFDPKGDRELLLRMYAEAKAAGREDQFYMFHLGFPEFSAQYNPVGSFLRVTEVATRIANQMPGEGQSAAFREFVWSFVNQIAKGMVLLGRTPSYPLLKQYSADVEPLFIDVMELLYQRHQYSYRARLAEFEAALLMSAEDRRKAGFNFTIPRAMNDRGQRGKAFWLLFREVGDKLPLTPTERDVAVSMMKAFQTDASYMAKLVASLDPFLEKMTTGAVSRLIAPDFVDLDRDVFSWTQIIQARGIVYVGLDALSDAEVAATVGNSMFADLTSVAGRLYKHGADHGLPAYPKSGYQPKICLHADEFNELAGPEFVPMLNKAGGAGVQVTAYTQTLPDIEARVGSKSKAEQMLGNFNTVIMLRVLNESTAKLLIEKTNKVNVSDIATFSGSSDNPDIKARERFRATVQSREVSQSVDLLRTSDLSKLPKGQAFALLDGNNLYKLRMPLLQYDRYAVIPDDIDAVARAMERNYSTSPTSTDWARYQEYLREDDIFTDGGSMQALCSDYLREIDDGYMSSQMALMEAD
;
A
#
# COMPACT_ATOMS: atom_id res chain seq x y z
N MET A 1 -67.78 -12.15 13.07
CA MET A 1 -67.65 -12.53 11.65
C MET A 1 -67.26 -11.37 10.74
N ALA A 2 -67.98 -10.23 10.73
CA ALA A 2 -67.61 -9.07 9.91
C ALA A 2 -66.25 -8.46 10.30
N TRP A 3 -66.04 -8.15 11.59
CA TRP A 3 -64.78 -7.61 12.11
C TRP A 3 -63.57 -8.52 11.87
N THR A 4 -63.74 -9.84 12.01
CA THR A 4 -62.72 -10.85 11.72
C THR A 4 -62.40 -10.92 10.22
N GLY A 5 -63.41 -10.79 9.35
CA GLY A 5 -63.20 -10.72 7.90
C GLY A 5 -62.45 -9.45 7.48
N SER A 6 -62.84 -8.29 8.01
CA SER A 6 -62.15 -7.01 7.78
C SER A 6 -60.69 -7.04 8.25
N ALA A 7 -60.40 -7.65 9.40
CA ALA A 7 -59.04 -7.82 9.90
C ALA A 7 -58.19 -8.67 8.95
N ILE A 8 -58.73 -9.77 8.41
CA ILE A 8 -58.05 -10.61 7.42
C ILE A 8 -57.77 -9.83 6.13
N PHE A 9 -58.75 -9.06 5.63
CA PHE A 9 -58.54 -8.25 4.42
C PHE A 9 -57.53 -7.13 4.64
N LEU A 10 -57.55 -6.44 5.78
CA LEU A 10 -56.55 -5.43 6.14
C LEU A 10 -55.16 -6.04 6.25
N TYR A 11 -55.03 -7.21 6.87
CA TYR A 11 -53.76 -7.93 6.93
C TYR A 11 -53.26 -8.33 5.53
N ARG A 12 -54.13 -8.86 4.65
CA ARG A 12 -53.73 -9.20 3.27
C ARG A 12 -53.38 -7.96 2.44
N ALA A 13 -54.11 -6.86 2.62
CA ALA A 13 -53.82 -5.58 1.99
C ALA A 13 -52.47 -5.04 2.47
N TRP A 14 -52.18 -5.12 3.77
CA TRP A 14 -50.88 -4.77 4.35
C TRP A 14 -49.76 -5.62 3.76
N VAL A 15 -49.88 -6.95 3.75
CA VAL A 15 -48.88 -7.87 3.18
C VAL A 15 -48.64 -7.57 1.68
N ARG A 16 -49.70 -7.34 0.90
CA ARG A 16 -49.57 -6.97 -0.52
C ARG A 16 -48.96 -5.59 -0.70
N GLY A 17 -49.28 -4.64 0.19
CA GLY A 17 -48.64 -3.33 0.26
C GLY A 17 -47.14 -3.44 0.54
N CYS A 18 -46.72 -4.28 1.49
CA CYS A 18 -45.32 -4.59 1.76
C CYS A 18 -44.63 -5.21 0.55
N HIS A 19 -45.26 -6.17 -0.14
CA HIS A 19 -44.71 -6.76 -1.36
C HIS A 19 -44.58 -5.72 -2.49
N GLY A 20 -45.58 -4.87 -2.68
CA GLY A 20 -45.54 -3.79 -3.67
C GLY A 20 -44.44 -2.77 -3.36
N TYR A 21 -44.32 -2.36 -2.10
CA TYR A 21 -43.25 -1.47 -1.63
C TYR A 21 -41.87 -2.10 -1.84
N TYR A 22 -41.72 -3.38 -1.53
CA TYR A 22 -40.49 -4.13 -1.73
C TYR A 22 -40.07 -4.17 -3.22
N VAL A 23 -41.01 -4.50 -4.12
CA VAL A 23 -40.75 -4.51 -5.57
C VAL A 23 -40.41 -3.11 -6.09
N ALA A 24 -41.14 -2.08 -5.65
CA ALA A 24 -40.86 -0.70 -6.03
C ALA A 24 -39.49 -0.23 -5.52
N SER A 25 -39.12 -0.60 -4.30
CA SER A 25 -37.80 -0.34 -3.71
C SER A 25 -36.69 -1.05 -4.48
N TYR A 26 -36.88 -2.33 -4.81
CA TYR A 26 -35.95 -3.10 -5.64
C TYR A 26 -35.73 -2.44 -7.01
N GLN A 27 -36.81 -2.10 -7.73
CA GLN A 27 -36.73 -1.44 -9.04
C GLN A 27 -36.04 -0.08 -8.96
N ARG A 28 -36.32 0.71 -7.92
CA ARG A 28 -35.64 1.99 -7.68
C ARG A 28 -34.15 1.79 -7.41
N ASN A 29 -33.77 0.75 -6.66
CA ASN A 29 -32.38 0.46 -6.34
C ASN A 29 -31.58 -0.05 -7.55
N LEU A 30 -32.23 -0.52 -8.63
CA LEU A 30 -31.53 -0.95 -9.85
C LEU A 30 -30.76 0.20 -10.51
N THR A 31 -31.31 1.41 -10.44
CA THR A 31 -30.67 2.64 -10.96
C THR A 31 -30.05 3.47 -9.84
N ARG A 32 -30.59 3.40 -8.62
CA ARG A 32 -30.19 4.24 -7.50
C ARG A 32 -29.97 3.46 -6.21
N LEU A 33 -28.78 2.88 -6.08
CA LEU A 33 -28.38 2.23 -4.83
C LEU A 33 -27.92 3.31 -3.81
N PRO A 34 -28.42 3.31 -2.56
CA PRO A 34 -28.00 4.29 -1.56
C PRO A 34 -26.53 4.14 -1.17
N LEU A 35 -25.89 5.26 -0.81
CA LEU A 35 -24.55 5.26 -0.23
C LEU A 35 -24.57 4.55 1.11
N TYR A 36 -23.63 3.63 1.31
CA TYR A 36 -23.44 3.00 2.60
C TYR A 36 -22.45 3.82 3.43
N GLN A 37 -22.92 4.42 4.51
CA GLN A 37 -22.09 5.14 5.47
C GLN A 37 -22.16 4.43 6.82
N MET A 38 -21.05 4.47 7.57
CA MET A 38 -20.94 3.80 8.87
C MET A 38 -20.09 4.63 9.82
N ASP A 39 -20.44 4.59 11.10
CA ASP A 39 -19.62 5.13 12.18
C ASP A 39 -18.50 4.14 12.53
N SER A 40 -17.30 4.65 12.78
CA SER A 40 -16.14 3.82 13.13
C SER A 40 -16.34 3.00 14.41
N ARG A 41 -17.17 3.49 15.33
CA ARG A 41 -17.53 2.81 16.57
C ARG A 41 -18.17 1.46 16.34
N ALA A 42 -18.90 1.29 15.24
CA ALA A 42 -19.55 0.02 14.91
C ALA A 42 -18.55 -1.05 14.41
N LEU A 43 -17.30 -0.69 14.11
CA LEU A 43 -16.22 -1.62 13.79
C LEU A 43 -15.45 -2.09 15.03
N ARG A 44 -15.69 -1.49 16.20
CA ARG A 44 -14.97 -1.82 17.43
C ARG A 44 -15.43 -3.17 17.99
N HIS A 45 -14.49 -3.92 18.56
CA HIS A 45 -14.74 -5.19 19.27
C HIS A 45 -15.38 -6.32 18.45
N LEU A 46 -15.29 -6.29 17.12
CA LEU A 46 -15.74 -7.40 16.28
C LEU A 46 -14.83 -8.62 16.45
N LYS A 47 -15.40 -9.82 16.61
CA LYS A 47 -14.63 -11.07 16.75
C LYS A 47 -13.86 -11.44 15.48
N GLU A 48 -14.45 -11.15 14.33
CA GLU A 48 -13.90 -11.41 13.00
C GLU A 48 -13.62 -10.09 12.28
N GLN A 49 -13.01 -10.16 11.09
CA GLN A 49 -12.74 -8.98 10.28
C GLN A 49 -13.92 -8.69 9.37
N PHE A 50 -14.64 -7.60 9.61
CA PHE A 50 -15.68 -7.11 8.71
C PHE A 50 -15.05 -6.55 7.43
N ILE A 51 -15.53 -7.01 6.28
CA ILE A 51 -15.06 -6.52 4.97
C ILE A 51 -16.08 -5.54 4.38
N GLY A 52 -17.36 -5.83 4.55
CA GLY A 52 -18.45 -5.03 3.96
C GLY A 52 -19.79 -5.72 4.11
N MET A 53 -20.84 -5.01 3.72
CA MET A 53 -22.18 -5.56 3.61
C MET A 53 -22.34 -6.25 2.26
N GLY A 54 -23.06 -7.36 2.19
CA GLY A 54 -23.12 -8.13 0.96
C GLY A 54 -23.83 -9.47 1.06
N PHE A 55 -23.61 -10.30 0.06
CA PHE A 55 -24.19 -11.64 -0.05
C PHE A 55 -23.29 -12.55 -0.90
N GLN A 56 -23.45 -13.86 -0.74
CA GLN A 56 -22.73 -14.85 -1.55
C GLN A 56 -23.29 -14.82 -2.97
N TRP A 57 -22.44 -14.71 -3.99
CA TRP A 57 -22.86 -14.67 -5.38
C TRP A 57 -23.14 -16.10 -5.89
N LYS A 58 -24.34 -16.31 -6.45
CA LYS A 58 -24.85 -17.63 -6.86
C LYS A 58 -25.42 -17.56 -8.28
N SER A 59 -25.75 -18.72 -8.86
CA SER A 59 -26.34 -18.83 -10.19
C SER A 59 -27.60 -17.98 -10.41
N ILE A 60 -28.42 -17.79 -9.37
CA ILE A 60 -29.62 -16.94 -9.44
C ILE A 60 -29.29 -15.47 -9.73
N HIS A 61 -28.15 -14.98 -9.27
CA HIS A 61 -27.72 -13.61 -9.54
C HIS A 61 -27.21 -13.46 -10.98
N ALA A 62 -26.54 -14.47 -11.51
CA ALA A 62 -26.14 -14.51 -12.92
C ALA A 62 -27.38 -14.55 -13.84
N GLN A 63 -28.41 -15.32 -13.49
CA GLN A 63 -29.70 -15.32 -14.20
C GLN A 63 -30.34 -13.92 -14.20
N ARG A 64 -30.45 -13.28 -13.03
CA ARG A 64 -31.06 -11.93 -12.93
C ARG A 64 -30.26 -10.87 -13.67
N LEU A 65 -28.93 -10.97 -13.64
CA LEU A 65 -28.05 -10.07 -14.38
C LEU A 65 -28.27 -10.22 -15.89
N TYR A 66 -28.33 -11.46 -16.38
CA TYR A 66 -28.66 -11.74 -17.77
C TYR A 66 -30.05 -11.18 -18.15
N ASP A 67 -31.07 -11.42 -17.33
CA ASP A 67 -32.42 -10.95 -17.59
C ASP A 67 -32.51 -9.42 -17.68
N ILE A 68 -31.82 -8.69 -16.79
CA ILE A 68 -31.84 -7.22 -16.75
C ILE A 68 -31.20 -6.60 -18.00
N GLU A 69 -30.20 -7.25 -18.59
CA GLU A 69 -29.51 -6.76 -19.78
C GLU A 69 -30.26 -7.03 -21.09
N LEU A 70 -31.30 -7.85 -21.07
CA LEU A 70 -32.15 -8.04 -22.24
C LEU A 70 -32.82 -6.71 -22.62
N HIS A 71 -32.82 -6.37 -23.91
CA HIS A 71 -33.40 -5.13 -24.44
C HIS A 71 -34.85 -4.88 -23.95
N LYS A 72 -35.65 -5.95 -23.79
CA LYS A 72 -37.03 -5.86 -23.27
C LYS A 72 -37.13 -5.28 -21.85
N ASN A 73 -36.04 -5.31 -21.07
CA ASN A 73 -35.96 -4.89 -19.68
C ASN A 73 -35.20 -3.57 -19.47
N GLU A 74 -34.80 -2.89 -20.55
CA GLU A 74 -34.04 -1.63 -20.51
C GLU A 74 -34.76 -0.51 -19.72
N ARG A 75 -36.08 -0.57 -19.63
CA ARG A 75 -36.89 0.33 -18.79
C ARG A 75 -36.51 0.31 -17.30
N PHE A 76 -35.82 -0.73 -16.83
CA PHE A 76 -35.40 -0.87 -15.42
C PHE A 76 -33.96 -0.41 -15.18
N THR A 77 -33.17 -0.22 -16.23
CA THR A 77 -31.77 0.24 -16.15
C THR A 77 -31.62 1.71 -16.53
N ARG A 78 -32.54 2.27 -17.32
CA ARG A 78 -32.55 3.69 -17.66
C ARG A 78 -33.27 4.54 -16.60
N PHE A 79 -32.77 5.75 -16.39
CA PHE A 79 -33.52 6.78 -15.67
C PHE A 79 -34.73 7.24 -16.50
N SER A 80 -35.71 7.87 -15.85
CA SER A 80 -36.88 8.40 -16.55
C SER A 80 -36.56 9.72 -17.26
N ASP A 81 -37.23 10.02 -18.36
CA ASP A 81 -37.05 11.29 -19.09
C ASP A 81 -37.20 12.53 -18.20
N GLY A 82 -38.06 12.47 -17.18
CA GLY A 82 -38.23 13.55 -16.20
C GLY A 82 -36.99 13.75 -15.32
N TYR A 83 -36.28 12.68 -14.99
CA TYR A 83 -35.00 12.76 -14.28
C TYR A 83 -33.94 13.43 -15.16
N ASP A 84 -33.83 13.05 -16.42
CA ASP A 84 -32.86 13.62 -17.35
C ASP A 84 -33.13 15.11 -17.61
N ARG A 85 -34.40 15.50 -17.78
CA ARG A 85 -34.79 16.92 -17.85
C ARG A 85 -34.46 17.67 -16.57
N ALA A 86 -34.66 17.06 -15.40
CA ALA A 86 -34.30 17.69 -14.14
C ALA A 86 -32.78 17.89 -14.01
N ARG A 87 -31.96 16.93 -14.46
CA ARG A 87 -30.49 17.06 -14.50
C ARG A 87 -30.04 18.11 -15.51
N ASP A 88 -30.62 18.13 -16.70
CA ASP A 88 -30.36 19.12 -17.75
C ASP A 88 -30.82 20.54 -17.35
N TYR A 89 -31.82 20.65 -16.49
CA TYR A 89 -32.15 21.92 -15.86
C TYR A 89 -31.04 22.32 -14.87
N CYS A 90 -30.62 21.44 -13.96
CA CYS A 90 -29.61 21.75 -12.95
C CYS A 90 -28.22 22.04 -13.54
N SER A 91 -27.88 21.50 -14.72
CA SER A 91 -26.59 21.75 -15.38
C SER A 91 -26.45 23.15 -16.00
N ARG A 92 -27.56 23.89 -16.16
CA ARG A 92 -27.56 25.25 -16.71
C ARG A 92 -27.36 26.30 -15.61
N GLN A 93 -26.70 27.41 -15.94
CA GLN A 93 -26.62 28.55 -15.05
C GLN A 93 -27.96 29.27 -14.97
N HIS A 94 -28.46 29.50 -13.75
CA HIS A 94 -29.74 30.15 -13.48
C HIS A 94 -29.52 31.51 -12.80
N HIS A 95 -29.98 32.59 -13.43
CA HIS A 95 -29.78 33.96 -12.95
C HIS A 95 -30.96 34.54 -12.12
N GLY A 96 -31.98 33.74 -11.81
CA GLY A 96 -33.12 34.15 -10.96
C GLY A 96 -33.19 33.43 -9.62
N LEU A 97 -33.65 34.11 -8.56
CA LEU A 97 -33.83 33.54 -7.21
C LEU A 97 -34.70 32.26 -7.21
N PHE A 98 -35.82 32.30 -7.93
CA PHE A 98 -36.72 31.15 -8.07
C PHE A 98 -36.07 29.98 -8.83
N ALA A 99 -35.39 30.27 -9.94
CA ALA A 99 -34.71 29.26 -10.75
C ALA A 99 -33.56 28.58 -10.00
N ARG A 100 -32.78 29.35 -9.21
CA ARG A 100 -31.78 28.80 -8.29
C ARG A 100 -32.41 27.98 -7.17
N GLY A 101 -33.54 28.43 -6.62
CA GLY A 101 -34.29 27.68 -5.61
C GLY A 101 -34.79 26.33 -6.12
N LEU A 102 -35.34 26.30 -7.35
CA LEU A 102 -35.77 25.08 -8.02
C LEU A 102 -34.60 24.14 -8.34
N ALA A 103 -33.49 24.68 -8.85
CA ALA A 103 -32.27 23.90 -9.09
C ALA A 103 -31.76 23.26 -7.77
N ARG A 104 -31.67 24.04 -6.68
CA ARG A 104 -31.31 23.50 -5.35
C ARG A 104 -32.28 22.41 -4.87
N TYR A 105 -33.58 22.58 -5.08
CA TYR A 105 -34.57 21.57 -4.71
C TYR A 105 -34.38 20.28 -5.51
N LEU A 106 -34.20 20.38 -6.82
CA LEU A 106 -33.94 19.25 -7.70
C LEU A 106 -32.59 18.59 -7.38
N GLU A 107 -31.58 19.34 -6.96
CA GLU A 107 -30.29 18.82 -6.50
C GLU A 107 -30.32 18.24 -5.08
N SER A 108 -31.31 18.59 -4.27
CA SER A 108 -31.41 18.09 -2.90
C SER A 108 -31.65 16.58 -2.84
N ASP A 109 -30.94 15.89 -1.96
CA ASP A 109 -31.19 14.49 -1.65
C ASP A 109 -32.30 14.32 -0.59
N SER A 110 -33.51 14.80 -0.88
CA SER A 110 -34.65 14.77 0.06
C SER A 110 -35.75 13.77 -0.31
N PRO A 111 -36.35 13.02 0.65
CA PRO A 111 -37.55 12.18 0.47
C PRO A 111 -38.64 12.74 -0.44
N LEU A 112 -38.79 14.06 -0.47
CA LEU A 112 -39.84 14.76 -1.18
C LEU A 112 -39.52 15.01 -2.66
N ASN A 113 -38.24 14.98 -3.04
CA ASN A 113 -37.82 15.17 -4.43
C ASN A 113 -38.01 13.86 -5.24
N PRO A 114 -38.89 13.86 -6.27
CA PRO A 114 -39.16 12.68 -7.09
C PRO A 114 -38.01 12.38 -8.06
N TRP A 115 -37.22 13.40 -8.45
CA TRP A 115 -36.06 13.28 -9.34
C TRP A 115 -34.75 13.52 -8.58
N ARG A 116 -34.68 12.98 -7.36
CA ARG A 116 -33.48 13.03 -6.53
C ARG A 116 -32.25 12.53 -7.30
N PRO A 117 -31.10 13.23 -7.20
CA PRO A 117 -29.89 12.79 -7.86
C PRO A 117 -29.52 11.37 -7.44
N ALA A 118 -29.12 10.57 -8.42
CA ALA A 118 -28.41 9.33 -8.12
C ALA A 118 -27.08 9.66 -7.41
N PRO A 119 -26.65 8.86 -6.43
CA PRO A 119 -25.31 9.00 -5.89
C PRO A 119 -24.29 8.95 -7.03
N LYS A 120 -23.23 9.78 -6.95
CA LYS A 120 -22.13 9.83 -7.93
C LYS A 120 -21.20 8.60 -7.83
N LEU A 121 -21.80 7.43 -7.59
CA LEU A 121 -21.18 6.13 -7.72
C LEU A 121 -21.25 5.79 -9.21
N GLU A 122 -20.24 6.21 -9.97
CA GLU A 122 -20.05 5.77 -11.37
C GLU A 122 -20.28 4.25 -11.49
N GLY A 123 -20.58 3.71 -12.68
CA GLY A 123 -20.79 2.27 -12.88
C GLY A 123 -22.25 1.85 -12.65
N GLU A 124 -22.47 0.54 -12.64
CA GLU A 124 -23.82 -0.05 -12.75
C GLU A 124 -24.35 -0.54 -11.40
N ALA A 125 -25.34 0.18 -10.86
CA ALA A 125 -25.92 -0.11 -9.54
C ALA A 125 -26.60 -1.49 -9.48
N TYR A 126 -27.18 -1.96 -10.59
CA TYR A 126 -27.88 -3.25 -10.63
C TYR A 126 -26.97 -4.45 -10.31
N LEU A 127 -25.65 -4.35 -10.48
CA LEU A 127 -24.70 -5.42 -10.13
C LEU A 127 -24.72 -5.80 -8.65
N HIS A 128 -25.10 -4.89 -7.75
CA HIS A 128 -25.35 -5.21 -6.35
C HIS A 128 -26.84 -5.47 -6.09
N THR A 129 -27.71 -4.67 -6.71
CA THR A 129 -29.15 -4.74 -6.44
C THR A 129 -29.75 -6.09 -6.76
N VAL A 130 -29.24 -6.82 -7.77
CA VAL A 130 -29.73 -8.16 -8.14
C VAL A 130 -29.76 -9.18 -6.99
N GLY A 131 -28.96 -9.01 -5.94
CA GLY A 131 -28.99 -9.90 -4.76
C GLY A 131 -29.61 -9.28 -3.50
N MET A 132 -30.20 -8.08 -3.60
CA MET A 132 -30.99 -7.50 -2.50
C MET A 132 -32.18 -8.37 -2.06
N PRO A 133 -32.82 -9.20 -2.93
CA PRO A 133 -33.86 -10.13 -2.49
C PRO A 133 -33.43 -11.20 -1.50
N GLU A 134 -32.17 -11.58 -1.54
CA GLU A 134 -31.55 -12.49 -0.59
C GLU A 134 -31.19 -11.78 0.72
N GLY A 135 -31.22 -10.45 0.72
CA GLY A 135 -30.86 -9.59 1.84
C GLY A 135 -29.36 -9.30 1.89
N GLU A 136 -29.03 -8.07 2.27
CA GLU A 136 -27.65 -7.65 2.52
C GLU A 136 -27.28 -8.01 3.96
N ARG A 137 -26.19 -8.77 4.15
CA ARG A 137 -25.68 -9.20 5.47
C ARG A 137 -24.22 -8.77 5.65
N PRO A 138 -23.75 -8.56 6.88
CA PRO A 138 -22.34 -8.30 7.12
C PRO A 138 -21.52 -9.53 6.72
N ILE A 139 -20.49 -9.31 5.90
CA ILE A 139 -19.55 -10.33 5.47
C ILE A 139 -18.26 -10.19 6.29
N TYR A 140 -17.88 -11.28 6.92
CA TYR A 140 -16.72 -11.37 7.78
C TYR A 140 -15.68 -12.32 7.18
N GLN A 141 -14.41 -12.02 7.41
CA GLN A 141 -13.28 -12.91 7.19
C GLN A 141 -12.79 -13.42 8.57
N PRO A 142 -12.71 -14.75 8.76
CA PRO A 142 -12.14 -15.32 9.97
C PRO A 142 -10.70 -14.86 10.20
N LEU A 143 -10.34 -14.50 11.43
CA LEU A 143 -8.97 -14.05 11.73
C LEU A 143 -7.91 -15.13 11.48
N SER A 144 -8.29 -16.40 11.57
CA SER A 144 -7.40 -17.53 11.31
C SER A 144 -7.02 -17.67 9.84
N THR A 145 -7.83 -17.17 8.90
CA THR A 145 -7.55 -17.25 7.46
C THR A 145 -6.76 -16.03 6.97
N ARG A 146 -6.65 -14.96 7.76
CA ARG A 146 -5.89 -13.74 7.41
C ARG A 146 -4.38 -13.94 7.27
N VAL A 147 -3.81 -14.96 7.92
CA VAL A 147 -2.38 -15.32 7.74
C VAL A 147 -2.09 -15.84 6.33
N SER A 148 -3.12 -16.19 5.56
CA SER A 148 -2.99 -16.53 4.14
C SER A 148 -3.05 -15.32 3.20
N HIS A 149 -2.86 -14.12 3.74
CA HIS A 149 -2.76 -12.85 3.04
C HIS A 149 -3.99 -12.48 2.20
N THR A 150 -4.13 -11.18 1.91
CA THR A 150 -5.21 -10.62 1.10
C THR A 150 -4.62 -9.71 0.04
N VAL A 151 -5.06 -9.86 -1.20
CA VAL A 151 -4.74 -8.94 -2.29
C VAL A 151 -6.00 -8.20 -2.72
N VAL A 152 -5.88 -6.88 -2.85
CA VAL A 152 -6.96 -5.98 -3.24
C VAL A 152 -6.59 -5.33 -4.57
N PHE A 153 -7.37 -5.60 -5.60
CA PHE A 153 -7.20 -5.02 -6.93
C PHE A 153 -8.25 -3.93 -7.19
N GLY A 154 -7.84 -2.81 -7.79
CA GLY A 154 -8.78 -1.80 -8.25
C GLY A 154 -8.08 -0.60 -8.89
N THR A 155 -8.73 0.09 -9.82
CA THR A 155 -8.17 1.32 -10.41
C THR A 155 -8.08 2.47 -9.40
N THR A 156 -7.57 3.63 -9.81
CA THR A 156 -7.53 4.82 -8.96
C THR A 156 -8.96 5.29 -8.60
N ARG A 157 -9.15 5.79 -7.37
CA ARG A 157 -10.43 6.36 -6.86
C ARG A 157 -11.66 5.44 -6.84
N VAL A 158 -11.47 4.12 -6.85
CA VAL A 158 -12.60 3.16 -6.77
C VAL A 158 -12.96 2.73 -5.34
N GLY A 159 -12.11 3.05 -4.36
CA GLY A 159 -12.33 2.75 -2.94
C GLY A 159 -11.28 1.85 -2.27
N LYS A 160 -10.09 1.67 -2.86
CA LYS A 160 -8.97 0.90 -2.24
C LYS A 160 -8.60 1.43 -0.85
N THR A 161 -8.27 2.72 -0.75
CA THR A 161 -7.91 3.36 0.53
C THR A 161 -9.07 3.30 1.53
N ARG A 162 -10.32 3.42 1.07
CA ARG A 162 -11.51 3.27 1.94
C ARG A 162 -11.65 1.86 2.53
N LEU A 163 -11.36 0.85 1.72
CA LEU A 163 -11.27 -0.51 2.23
C LEU A 163 -10.13 -0.64 3.24
N ALA A 164 -8.97 -0.02 2.97
CA ALA A 164 -7.85 0.01 3.91
C ALA A 164 -8.25 0.64 5.25
N GLU A 165 -8.90 1.80 5.24
CA GLU A 165 -9.43 2.46 6.45
C GLU A 165 -10.33 1.54 7.27
N VAL A 166 -11.26 0.82 6.62
CA VAL A 166 -12.16 -0.14 7.28
C VAL A 166 -11.38 -1.27 7.94
N LEU A 167 -10.39 -1.82 7.25
CA LEU A 167 -9.60 -2.95 7.76
C LEU A 167 -8.66 -2.49 8.89
N ILE A 168 -7.94 -1.40 8.67
CA ILE A 168 -6.96 -0.82 9.61
C ILE A 168 -7.66 -0.37 10.90
N THR A 169 -8.83 0.26 10.81
CA THR A 169 -9.62 0.66 11.99
C THR A 169 -9.88 -0.54 12.90
N GLN A 170 -10.30 -1.67 12.34
CA GLN A 170 -10.57 -2.88 13.12
C GLN A 170 -9.29 -3.45 13.75
N ASP A 171 -8.18 -3.42 13.03
CA ASP A 171 -6.89 -3.95 13.51
C ASP A 171 -6.35 -3.13 14.69
N ILE A 172 -6.46 -1.80 14.61
CA ILE A 172 -6.13 -0.88 15.70
C ILE A 172 -6.98 -1.15 16.94
N HIS A 173 -8.31 -1.26 16.79
CA HIS A 173 -9.24 -1.49 17.91
C HIS A 173 -9.14 -2.91 18.49
N ARG A 174 -8.61 -3.88 17.73
CA ARG A 174 -8.36 -5.25 18.22
C ARG A 174 -7.13 -5.34 19.11
N GLY A 175 -6.26 -4.33 19.09
CA GLY A 175 -4.97 -4.39 19.79
C GLY A 175 -3.89 -5.12 19.01
N ASP A 176 -4.06 -5.29 17.69
CA ASP A 176 -3.06 -5.90 16.81
C ASP A 176 -1.92 -4.90 16.53
N ILE A 177 -0.77 -5.42 16.07
CA ILE A 177 0.34 -4.60 15.57
C ILE A 177 -0.03 -4.18 14.15
N VAL A 178 -0.05 -2.87 13.88
CA VAL A 178 -0.49 -2.35 12.58
C VAL A 178 0.67 -1.61 11.93
N ILE A 179 1.06 -2.03 10.73
CA ILE A 179 2.12 -1.39 9.95
C ILE A 179 1.53 -1.05 8.58
N VAL A 180 1.53 0.22 8.22
CA VAL A 180 1.00 0.71 6.95
C VAL A 180 2.13 1.34 6.14
N PHE A 181 2.38 0.80 4.95
CA PHE A 181 3.25 1.40 3.95
C PHE A 181 2.40 2.13 2.93
N ASP A 182 2.65 3.43 2.78
CA ASP A 182 1.96 4.33 1.89
C ASP A 182 2.98 5.09 1.04
N PRO A 183 3.32 4.58 -0.15
CA PRO A 183 4.29 5.21 -1.03
C PRO A 183 3.88 6.60 -1.50
N LYS A 184 2.57 6.87 -1.62
CA LYS A 184 2.06 8.14 -2.16
C LYS A 184 1.82 9.21 -1.11
N GLY A 185 1.61 8.82 0.15
CA GLY A 185 1.28 9.75 1.22
C GLY A 185 -0.17 10.22 1.11
N ASP A 186 -1.12 9.34 1.42
CA ASP A 186 -2.52 9.68 1.64
C ASP A 186 -2.71 10.30 3.04
N ARG A 187 -2.90 11.62 3.04
CA ARG A 187 -3.21 12.42 4.24
C ARG A 187 -4.36 11.83 5.04
N GLU A 188 -5.43 11.44 4.36
CA GLU A 188 -6.65 11.00 5.02
C GLU A 188 -6.45 9.66 5.73
N LEU A 189 -5.63 8.78 5.16
CA LEU A 189 -5.21 7.54 5.79
C LEU A 189 -4.39 7.80 7.07
N LEU A 190 -3.40 8.70 7.01
CA LEU A 190 -2.59 9.11 8.18
C LEU A 190 -3.47 9.65 9.31
N LEU A 191 -4.30 10.64 9.00
CA LEU A 191 -5.20 11.26 9.99
C LEU A 191 -6.17 10.24 10.58
N ARG A 192 -6.65 9.31 9.76
CA ARG A 192 -7.55 8.26 10.21
C ARG A 192 -6.88 7.30 11.18
N MET A 193 -5.67 6.85 10.87
CA MET A 193 -4.91 5.95 11.75
C MET A 193 -4.65 6.59 13.11
N TYR A 194 -4.23 7.86 13.12
CA TYR A 194 -4.02 8.58 14.36
C TYR A 194 -5.31 8.74 15.17
N ALA A 195 -6.40 9.18 14.52
CA ALA A 195 -7.69 9.34 15.19
C ALA A 195 -8.22 8.04 15.79
N GLU A 196 -8.06 6.91 15.08
CA GLU A 196 -8.47 5.60 15.60
C GLU A 196 -7.52 5.06 16.68
N ALA A 197 -6.21 5.35 16.61
CA ALA A 197 -5.25 5.02 17.66
C ALA A 197 -5.60 5.74 18.97
N LYS A 198 -5.89 7.04 18.89
CA LYS A 198 -6.41 7.85 20.00
C LYS A 198 -7.74 7.31 20.53
N ALA A 199 -8.68 7.00 19.64
CA ALA A 199 -9.96 6.42 20.04
C ALA A 199 -9.84 5.03 20.70
N ALA A 200 -8.76 4.30 20.42
CA ALA A 200 -8.41 3.03 21.06
C ALA A 200 -7.57 3.19 22.33
N GLY A 201 -7.17 4.43 22.69
CA GLY A 201 -6.29 4.71 23.83
C GLY A 201 -4.85 4.23 23.64
N ARG A 202 -4.36 4.21 22.39
CA ARG A 202 -3.03 3.73 21.96
C ARG A 202 -2.24 4.81 21.22
N GLU A 203 -2.49 6.07 21.54
CA GLU A 203 -1.83 7.23 20.92
C GLU A 203 -0.33 7.28 21.26
N ASP A 204 0.06 6.78 22.43
CA ASP A 204 1.44 6.60 22.90
C ASP A 204 2.21 5.51 22.13
N GLN A 205 1.49 4.65 21.39
CA GLN A 205 2.03 3.55 20.59
C GLN A 205 2.03 3.88 19.09
N PHE A 206 1.66 5.10 18.70
CA PHE A 206 1.59 5.53 17.31
C PHE A 206 2.90 6.16 16.86
N TYR A 207 3.52 5.59 15.83
CA TYR A 207 4.77 6.06 15.23
C TYR A 207 4.52 6.49 13.80
N MET A 208 4.99 7.69 13.44
CA MET A 208 4.94 8.21 12.08
C MET A 208 6.35 8.26 11.50
N PHE A 209 6.61 7.50 10.44
CA PHE A 209 7.80 7.61 9.62
C PHE A 209 7.43 8.20 8.26
N HIS A 210 7.94 9.38 7.89
CA HIS A 210 7.64 10.01 6.61
C HIS A 210 8.89 10.63 5.96
N LEU A 211 9.27 10.15 4.77
CA LEU A 211 10.49 10.60 4.08
C LEU A 211 10.43 12.08 3.65
N GLY A 212 9.27 12.55 3.21
CA GLY A 212 9.05 13.97 2.85
C GLY A 212 9.03 14.96 4.02
N PHE A 213 8.88 14.50 5.27
CA PHE A 213 8.75 15.36 6.46
C PHE A 213 9.70 14.91 7.57
N PRO A 214 11.01 15.04 7.36
CA PRO A 214 12.02 14.52 8.28
C PRO A 214 12.02 15.18 9.66
N GLU A 215 11.40 16.35 9.81
CA GLU A 215 11.41 17.12 11.06
C GLU A 215 10.44 16.56 12.10
N PHE A 216 9.29 16.05 11.64
CA PHE A 216 8.21 15.51 12.48
C PHE A 216 8.19 13.97 12.48
N SER A 217 9.08 13.34 11.70
CA SER A 217 9.11 11.90 11.52
C SER A 217 10.01 11.21 12.54
N ALA A 218 9.56 10.05 13.03
CA ALA A 218 10.37 9.10 13.76
C ALA A 218 11.57 8.62 12.93
N GLN A 219 12.62 8.19 13.62
CA GLN A 219 13.84 7.65 13.04
C GLN A 219 13.86 6.12 13.11
N TYR A 220 14.50 5.49 12.13
CA TYR A 220 14.57 4.05 12.00
C TYR A 220 15.86 3.64 11.30
N ASN A 221 16.63 2.68 11.84
CA ASN A 221 17.83 2.17 11.18
C ASN A 221 17.56 0.85 10.44
N PRO A 222 17.46 0.82 9.09
CA PRO A 222 17.15 -0.38 8.32
C PRO A 222 18.20 -1.48 8.37
N VAL A 223 19.44 -1.16 8.78
CA VAL A 223 20.57 -2.10 8.83
C VAL A 223 21.14 -2.30 10.23
N GLY A 224 20.57 -1.61 11.24
CA GLY A 224 21.04 -1.68 12.62
C GLY A 224 20.57 -2.91 13.38
N SER A 225 19.40 -3.45 13.01
CA SER A 225 18.83 -4.67 13.59
C SER A 225 19.15 -5.88 12.71
N PHE A 226 19.82 -6.90 13.26
CA PHE A 226 20.11 -8.16 12.56
C PHE A 226 20.36 -9.31 13.54
N LEU A 227 20.09 -10.55 13.13
CA LEU A 227 20.47 -11.75 13.90
C LEU A 227 21.90 -12.16 13.60
N ARG A 228 22.28 -12.09 12.33
CA ARG A 228 23.64 -12.40 11.86
C ARG A 228 24.21 -11.17 11.15
N VAL A 229 25.47 -10.85 11.42
CA VAL A 229 26.19 -9.72 10.79
C VAL A 229 26.13 -9.78 9.25
N THR A 230 26.07 -10.99 8.69
CA THR A 230 25.90 -11.23 7.26
C THR A 230 24.64 -10.60 6.66
N GLU A 231 23.58 -10.38 7.45
CA GLU A 231 22.35 -9.75 6.99
C GLU A 231 22.56 -8.29 6.60
N VAL A 232 23.44 -7.57 7.30
CA VAL A 232 23.80 -6.19 6.95
C VAL A 232 24.32 -6.14 5.52
N ALA A 233 25.25 -7.03 5.19
CA ALA A 233 25.79 -7.15 3.85
C ALA A 233 24.75 -7.58 2.82
N THR A 234 23.88 -8.54 3.16
CA THR A 234 22.80 -9.00 2.28
C THR A 234 21.85 -7.86 1.95
N ARG A 235 21.41 -7.07 2.93
CA ARG A 235 20.49 -5.94 2.72
C ARG A 235 21.06 -4.88 1.78
N ILE A 236 22.36 -4.59 1.89
CA ILE A 236 23.04 -3.62 1.02
C ILE A 236 23.28 -4.21 -0.38
N ALA A 237 23.81 -5.42 -0.46
CA ALA A 237 24.14 -6.06 -1.74
C ALA A 237 22.89 -6.37 -2.57
N ASN A 238 21.74 -6.62 -1.94
CA ASN A 238 20.49 -6.92 -2.65
C ASN A 238 19.91 -5.73 -3.41
N GLN A 239 20.33 -4.50 -3.07
CA GLN A 239 19.99 -3.30 -3.84
C GLN A 239 20.81 -3.16 -5.13
N MET A 240 21.85 -3.99 -5.30
CA MET A 240 22.69 -3.98 -6.50
C MET A 240 22.11 -4.89 -7.61
N PRO A 241 22.27 -4.53 -8.89
CA PRO A 241 21.81 -5.35 -10.02
C PRO A 241 22.36 -6.78 -9.96
N GLY A 242 21.48 -7.78 -10.10
CA GLY A 242 21.80 -9.19 -9.90
C GLY A 242 22.09 -10.03 -11.15
N GLU A 243 22.12 -9.43 -12.35
CA GLU A 243 22.21 -10.17 -13.62
C GLU A 243 23.57 -10.04 -14.32
N GLY A 244 24.00 -11.12 -14.97
CA GLY A 244 25.22 -11.15 -15.79
C GLY A 244 26.51 -10.92 -14.99
N GLN A 245 27.44 -10.12 -15.54
CA GLN A 245 28.70 -9.77 -14.88
C GLN A 245 28.50 -9.01 -13.55
N SER A 246 27.32 -8.43 -13.33
CA SER A 246 26.97 -7.72 -12.10
C SER A 246 26.76 -8.65 -10.90
N ALA A 247 26.50 -9.95 -11.12
CA ALA A 247 26.32 -10.91 -10.02
C ALA A 247 27.62 -11.17 -9.24
N ALA A 248 28.74 -11.36 -9.94
CA ALA A 248 30.05 -11.51 -9.30
C ALA A 248 30.46 -10.22 -8.54
N PHE A 249 30.04 -9.07 -9.08
CA PHE A 249 30.24 -7.77 -8.43
C PHE A 249 29.41 -7.63 -7.15
N ARG A 250 28.16 -8.07 -7.16
CA ARG A 250 27.29 -8.10 -5.97
C ARG A 250 27.87 -8.94 -4.84
N GLU A 251 28.39 -10.12 -5.13
CA GLU A 251 29.07 -10.98 -4.14
C GLU A 251 30.31 -10.30 -3.54
N PHE A 252 31.00 -9.50 -4.35
CA PHE A 252 32.15 -8.73 -3.88
C PHE A 252 31.73 -7.59 -2.93
N VAL A 253 30.73 -6.79 -3.30
CA VAL A 253 30.15 -5.75 -2.42
C VAL A 253 29.68 -6.39 -1.12
N TRP A 254 28.99 -7.53 -1.21
CA TRP A 254 28.54 -8.29 -0.04
C TRP A 254 29.73 -8.66 0.88
N SER A 255 30.79 -9.24 0.33
CA SER A 255 31.96 -9.65 1.11
C SER A 255 32.62 -8.46 1.81
N PHE A 256 32.77 -7.34 1.11
CA PHE A 256 33.40 -6.14 1.65
C PHE A 256 32.55 -5.48 2.75
N VAL A 257 31.25 -5.28 2.51
CA VAL A 257 30.32 -4.76 3.52
C VAL A 257 30.26 -5.67 4.74
N ASN A 258 30.31 -6.99 4.56
CA ASN A 258 30.34 -7.95 5.66
C ASN A 258 31.62 -7.81 6.51
N GLN A 259 32.77 -7.57 5.88
CA GLN A 259 34.03 -7.32 6.59
C GLN A 259 33.94 -6.06 7.46
N ILE A 260 33.43 -4.95 6.91
CA ILE A 260 33.23 -3.68 7.63
C ILE A 260 32.23 -3.90 8.77
N ALA A 261 31.09 -4.54 8.51
CA ALA A 261 30.06 -4.81 9.51
C ALA A 261 30.59 -5.63 10.70
N LYS A 262 31.42 -6.65 10.44
CA LYS A 262 32.11 -7.42 11.49
C LYS A 262 32.99 -6.55 12.38
N GLY A 263 33.77 -5.65 11.77
CA GLY A 263 34.63 -4.71 12.50
C GLY A 263 33.82 -3.75 13.37
N MET A 264 32.76 -3.15 12.82
CA MET A 264 31.87 -2.23 13.56
C MET A 264 31.22 -2.92 14.76
N VAL A 265 30.69 -4.13 14.56
CA VAL A 265 30.03 -4.89 15.63
C VAL A 265 31.01 -5.27 16.74
N LEU A 266 32.25 -5.64 16.41
CA LEU A 266 33.28 -5.94 17.42
C LEU A 266 33.64 -4.72 18.28
N LEU A 267 33.62 -3.52 17.69
CA LEU A 267 33.81 -2.25 18.38
C LEU A 267 32.57 -1.79 19.17
N GLY A 268 31.45 -2.51 19.09
CA GLY A 268 30.18 -2.12 19.70
C GLY A 268 29.48 -0.97 18.95
N ARG A 269 29.87 -0.67 17.71
CA ARG A 269 29.22 0.32 16.84
C ARG A 269 28.09 -0.34 16.06
N THR A 270 26.88 0.21 16.12
CA THR A 270 25.75 -0.28 15.32
C THR A 270 25.92 0.12 13.85
N PRO A 271 25.92 -0.82 12.90
CA PRO A 271 25.98 -0.51 11.47
C PRO A 271 24.87 0.46 11.04
N SER A 272 25.21 1.46 10.23
CA SER A 272 24.29 2.43 9.64
C SER A 272 24.80 2.86 8.26
N TYR A 273 23.92 3.41 7.40
CA TYR A 273 24.34 3.87 6.07
C TYR A 273 25.47 4.92 6.11
N PRO A 274 25.45 5.93 7.01
CA PRO A 274 26.56 6.89 7.11
C PRO A 274 27.89 6.24 7.51
N LEU A 275 27.89 5.31 8.48
CA LEU A 275 29.11 4.61 8.89
C LEU A 275 29.64 3.69 7.79
N LEU A 276 28.73 3.02 7.07
CA LEU A 276 29.09 2.20 5.92
C LEU A 276 29.72 3.04 4.81
N LYS A 277 29.21 4.24 4.54
CA LYS A 277 29.78 5.18 3.57
C LYS A 277 31.16 5.68 3.98
N GLN A 278 31.30 6.05 5.26
CA GLN A 278 32.57 6.50 5.80
C GLN A 278 33.64 5.40 5.65
N TYR A 279 33.32 4.16 6.05
CA TYR A 279 34.28 3.06 6.01
C TYR A 279 34.41 2.38 4.64
N SER A 280 33.47 2.59 3.71
CA SER A 280 33.62 2.15 2.31
C SER A 280 34.64 3.01 1.57
N ALA A 281 34.63 4.32 1.84
CA ALA A 281 35.62 5.25 1.30
C ALA A 281 37.00 5.04 1.93
N ASP A 282 37.07 4.90 3.25
CA ASP A 282 38.31 4.63 3.97
C ASP A 282 38.13 3.60 5.10
N VAL A 283 38.63 2.39 4.87
CA VAL A 283 38.60 1.29 5.84
C VAL A 283 39.71 1.37 6.88
N GLU A 284 40.76 2.19 6.67
CA GLU A 284 41.93 2.23 7.54
C GLU A 284 41.61 2.61 8.99
N PRO A 285 40.79 3.64 9.29
CA PRO A 285 40.44 3.99 10.66
C PRO A 285 39.74 2.85 11.38
N LEU A 286 38.82 2.15 10.72
CA LEU A 286 38.11 0.99 11.30
C LEU A 286 39.10 -0.17 11.58
N PHE A 287 40.01 -0.42 10.65
CA PHE A 287 41.04 -1.45 10.80
C PHE A 287 41.93 -1.16 12.01
N ILE A 288 42.40 0.08 12.16
CA ILE A 288 43.25 0.51 13.28
C ILE A 288 42.50 0.34 14.60
N ASP A 289 41.27 0.86 14.70
CA ASP A 289 40.44 0.77 15.90
C ASP A 289 40.23 -0.67 16.35
N VAL A 290 39.92 -1.58 15.41
CA VAL A 290 39.72 -3.00 15.69
C VAL A 290 41.01 -3.64 16.20
N MET A 291 42.14 -3.40 15.53
CA MET A 291 43.42 -3.97 15.92
C MET A 291 43.85 -3.46 17.30
N GLU A 292 43.72 -2.17 17.54
CA GLU A 292 44.01 -1.55 18.83
C GLU A 292 43.15 -2.14 19.95
N LEU A 293 41.83 -2.30 19.73
CA LEU A 293 40.93 -2.97 20.67
C LEU A 293 41.39 -4.40 20.99
N LEU A 294 41.76 -5.19 19.98
CA LEU A 294 42.21 -6.57 20.17
C LEU A 294 43.50 -6.65 20.98
N TYR A 295 44.48 -5.79 20.70
CA TYR A 295 45.73 -5.76 21.48
C TYR A 295 45.51 -5.29 22.91
N GLN A 296 44.67 -4.27 23.12
CA GLN A 296 44.35 -3.76 24.46
C GLN A 296 43.59 -4.80 25.29
N ARG A 297 42.57 -5.45 24.70
CA ARG A 297 41.75 -6.48 25.36
C ARG A 297 42.59 -7.66 25.83
N HIS A 298 43.58 -8.07 25.04
CA HIS A 298 44.49 -9.18 25.36
C HIS A 298 45.80 -8.71 26.02
N GLN A 299 45.86 -7.47 26.50
CA GLN A 299 46.99 -6.86 27.22
C GLN A 299 48.35 -7.04 26.53
N TYR A 300 48.36 -7.12 25.20
CA TYR A 300 49.59 -7.25 24.45
C TYR A 300 50.30 -5.89 24.40
N SER A 301 51.58 -5.83 24.78
CA SER A 301 52.37 -4.59 24.71
C SER A 301 52.74 -4.28 23.25
N TYR A 302 51.80 -3.72 22.50
CA TYR A 302 51.94 -3.46 21.06
C TYR A 302 52.70 -2.17 20.73
N ARG A 303 52.64 -1.14 21.59
CA ARG A 303 53.07 0.23 21.24
C ARG A 303 54.54 0.36 20.84
N ALA A 304 55.45 -0.29 21.57
CA ALA A 304 56.89 -0.24 21.27
C ALA A 304 57.18 -0.90 19.91
N ARG A 305 56.66 -2.11 19.70
CA ARG A 305 56.84 -2.85 18.45
C ARG A 305 56.14 -2.20 17.26
N LEU A 306 55.01 -1.54 17.49
CA LEU A 306 54.32 -0.74 16.48
C LEU A 306 55.18 0.45 16.04
N ALA A 307 55.75 1.20 16.97
CA ALA A 307 56.64 2.34 16.68
C ALA A 307 57.89 1.92 15.90
N GLU A 308 58.44 0.74 16.21
CA GLU A 308 59.54 0.14 15.42
C GLU A 308 59.12 -0.10 13.96
N PHE A 309 57.92 -0.65 13.73
CA PHE A 309 57.40 -0.86 12.38
C PHE A 309 57.10 0.46 11.66
N GLU A 310 56.54 1.45 12.34
CA GLU A 310 56.31 2.79 11.78
C GLU A 310 57.63 3.45 11.35
N ALA A 311 58.66 3.39 12.19
CA ALA A 311 60.00 3.88 11.87
C ALA A 311 60.62 3.12 10.69
N ALA A 312 60.50 1.79 10.66
CA ALA A 312 61.01 0.96 9.56
C ALA A 312 60.32 1.24 8.22
N LEU A 313 59.04 1.65 8.23
CA LEU A 313 58.29 2.01 7.03
C LEU A 313 58.77 3.32 6.40
N LEU A 314 59.33 4.23 7.19
CA LEU A 314 59.92 5.50 6.75
C LEU A 314 61.34 5.34 6.16
N MET A 315 62.04 4.25 6.50
CA MET A 315 63.40 3.98 6.03
C MET A 315 63.44 3.53 4.56
N SER A 316 64.57 3.79 3.89
CA SER A 316 64.86 3.26 2.55
C SER A 316 64.89 1.72 2.55
N ALA A 317 64.67 1.09 1.39
CA ALA A 317 64.63 -0.37 1.31
C ALA A 317 65.97 -1.03 1.71
N GLU A 318 67.10 -0.35 1.50
CA GLU A 318 68.43 -0.82 1.89
C GLU A 318 68.64 -0.69 3.41
N ASP A 319 68.25 0.43 4.00
CA ASP A 319 68.40 0.68 5.43
C ASP A 319 67.46 -0.19 6.26
N ARG A 320 66.24 -0.45 5.76
CA ARG A 320 65.29 -1.39 6.37
C ARG A 320 65.87 -2.80 6.48
N ARG A 321 66.57 -3.27 5.44
CA ARG A 321 67.24 -4.58 5.43
C ARG A 321 68.41 -4.62 6.41
N LYS A 322 69.21 -3.54 6.49
CA LYS A 322 70.29 -3.40 7.47
C LYS A 322 69.77 -3.38 8.91
N ALA A 323 68.61 -2.77 9.14
CA ALA A 323 67.92 -2.74 10.43
C ALA A 323 67.22 -4.06 10.81
N GLY A 324 67.36 -5.12 10.01
CA GLY A 324 66.82 -6.46 10.32
C GLY A 324 65.34 -6.65 9.97
N PHE A 325 64.70 -5.67 9.32
CA PHE A 325 63.30 -5.76 8.92
C PHE A 325 63.18 -6.35 7.50
N ASN A 326 62.95 -7.66 7.40
CA ASN A 326 62.73 -8.34 6.12
C ASN A 326 61.25 -8.61 5.85
N PHE A 327 60.48 -7.54 5.59
CA PHE A 327 59.08 -7.65 5.20
C PHE A 327 58.81 -6.99 3.85
N THR A 328 57.93 -7.63 3.07
CA THR A 328 57.38 -7.08 1.84
C THR A 328 55.94 -6.61 2.10
N ILE A 329 55.64 -5.39 1.64
CA ILE A 329 54.29 -4.85 1.64
C ILE A 329 53.66 -5.23 0.29
N PRO A 330 52.52 -5.94 0.29
CA PRO A 330 51.73 -6.15 -0.92
C PRO A 330 51.48 -4.85 -1.69
N ARG A 331 51.63 -4.89 -3.02
CA ARG A 331 51.43 -3.72 -3.90
C ARG A 331 50.08 -3.04 -3.69
N ALA A 332 49.05 -3.84 -3.39
CA ALA A 332 47.69 -3.40 -3.10
C ALA A 332 47.58 -2.41 -1.92
N MET A 333 48.54 -2.42 -0.99
CA MET A 333 48.53 -1.55 0.18
C MET A 333 49.46 -0.34 0.04
N ASN A 334 50.10 -0.13 -1.12
CA ASN A 334 51.06 0.97 -1.27
C ASN A 334 50.43 2.35 -1.00
N ASP A 335 49.17 2.54 -1.37
CA ASP A 335 48.44 3.79 -1.21
C ASP A 335 47.83 3.98 0.19
N ARG A 336 48.01 3.02 1.10
CA ARG A 336 47.50 3.08 2.48
C ARG A 336 48.42 3.89 3.41
N GLY A 337 47.85 4.39 4.51
CA GLY A 337 48.59 5.08 5.56
C GLY A 337 49.65 4.22 6.22
N GLN A 338 50.68 4.89 6.76
CA GLN A 338 51.82 4.23 7.39
C GLN A 338 51.41 3.48 8.67
N ARG A 339 50.50 4.06 9.45
CA ARG A 339 50.00 3.48 10.70
C ARG A 339 49.20 2.19 10.43
N GLY A 340 48.29 2.17 9.45
CA GLY A 340 47.59 0.95 9.05
C GLY A 340 48.54 -0.15 8.58
N LYS A 341 49.57 0.19 7.78
CA LYS A 341 50.63 -0.76 7.37
C LYS A 341 51.40 -1.34 8.56
N ALA A 342 51.73 -0.52 9.56
CA ALA A 342 52.42 -0.97 10.75
C ALA A 342 51.57 -1.95 11.57
N PHE A 343 50.28 -1.66 11.75
CA PHE A 343 49.33 -2.57 12.40
C PHE A 343 49.16 -3.89 11.64
N TRP A 344 49.12 -3.84 10.30
CA TRP A 344 49.07 -5.03 9.45
C TRP A 344 50.31 -5.92 9.61
N LEU A 345 51.51 -5.33 9.62
CA LEU A 345 52.77 -6.04 9.85
C LEU A 345 52.82 -6.67 11.24
N LEU A 346 52.38 -5.90 12.24
CA LEU A 346 52.32 -6.37 13.61
C LEU A 346 51.40 -7.59 13.73
N PHE A 347 50.17 -7.51 13.20
CA PHE A 347 49.23 -8.63 13.26
C PHE A 347 49.76 -9.87 12.53
N ARG A 348 50.51 -9.69 11.44
CA ARG A 348 51.17 -10.80 10.76
C ARG A 348 52.27 -11.46 11.60
N GLU A 349 52.96 -10.72 12.46
CA GLU A 349 54.01 -11.26 13.34
C GLU A 349 53.42 -11.93 14.59
N VAL A 350 52.36 -11.35 15.17
CA VAL A 350 51.88 -11.73 16.51
C VAL A 350 50.48 -12.36 16.52
N GLY A 351 49.73 -12.30 15.41
CA GLY A 351 48.33 -12.73 15.35
C GLY A 351 48.09 -14.18 15.77
N ASP A 352 49.04 -15.09 15.48
CA ASP A 352 48.96 -16.48 15.92
C ASP A 352 49.32 -16.69 17.38
N LYS A 353 50.07 -15.77 17.97
CA LYS A 353 50.49 -15.79 19.38
C LYS A 353 49.45 -15.15 20.30
N LEU A 354 48.55 -14.33 19.76
CA LEU A 354 47.47 -13.71 20.53
C LEU A 354 46.41 -14.74 20.90
N PRO A 355 45.91 -14.75 22.16
CA PRO A 355 44.86 -15.65 22.61
C PRO A 355 43.46 -15.19 22.14
N LEU A 356 43.30 -14.99 20.83
CA LEU A 356 42.05 -14.55 20.22
C LEU A 356 41.00 -15.65 20.26
N THR A 357 39.75 -15.27 20.58
CA THR A 357 38.61 -16.16 20.36
C THR A 357 38.41 -16.46 18.86
N PRO A 358 37.73 -17.56 18.47
CA PRO A 358 37.48 -17.87 17.07
C PRO A 358 36.79 -16.73 16.31
N THR A 359 35.86 -16.03 16.96
CA THR A 359 35.15 -14.87 16.43
C THR A 359 36.10 -13.68 16.24
N GLU A 360 36.91 -13.34 17.23
CA GLU A 360 37.88 -12.24 17.12
C GLU A 360 38.92 -12.50 16.03
N ARG A 361 39.38 -13.74 15.91
CA ARG A 361 40.30 -14.15 14.84
C ARG A 361 39.66 -14.00 13.46
N ASP A 362 38.40 -14.41 13.30
CA ASP A 362 37.66 -14.22 12.05
C ASP A 362 37.48 -12.74 11.69
N VAL A 363 37.15 -11.88 12.67
CA VAL A 363 37.05 -10.43 12.45
C VAL A 363 38.41 -9.83 12.08
N ALA A 364 39.47 -10.17 12.79
CA ALA A 364 40.82 -9.68 12.52
C ALA A 364 41.29 -10.07 11.11
N VAL A 365 41.09 -11.33 10.70
CA VAL A 365 41.40 -11.80 9.34
C VAL A 365 40.53 -11.11 8.30
N SER A 366 39.23 -10.90 8.58
CA SER A 366 38.32 -10.15 7.72
C SER A 366 38.80 -8.72 7.51
N MET A 367 39.29 -8.07 8.55
CA MET A 367 39.84 -6.71 8.51
C MET A 367 41.19 -6.63 7.81
N MET A 368 42.07 -7.62 8.00
CA MET A 368 43.31 -7.75 7.23
C MET A 368 43.03 -7.85 5.72
N LYS A 369 42.01 -8.62 5.32
CA LYS A 369 41.59 -8.74 3.92
C LYS A 369 41.01 -7.42 3.39
N ALA A 370 40.13 -6.77 4.16
CA ALA A 370 39.53 -5.50 3.77
C ALA A 370 40.59 -4.42 3.51
N PHE A 371 41.60 -4.32 4.38
CA PHE A 371 42.71 -3.38 4.27
C PHE A 371 43.65 -3.69 3.09
N GLN A 372 43.79 -4.99 2.75
CA GLN A 372 44.60 -5.46 1.62
C GLN A 372 43.94 -5.29 0.24
N THR A 373 42.68 -4.92 0.17
CA THR A 373 41.99 -4.70 -1.11
C THR A 373 42.66 -3.54 -1.87
N ASP A 374 42.98 -3.78 -3.14
CA ASP A 374 43.76 -2.88 -3.98
C ASP A 374 42.95 -1.69 -4.53
N ALA A 375 43.66 -0.63 -4.89
CA ALA A 375 43.07 0.65 -5.30
C ALA A 375 42.14 0.54 -6.52
N SER A 376 42.46 -0.32 -7.50
CA SER A 376 41.60 -0.53 -8.67
C SER A 376 40.25 -1.15 -8.31
N TYR A 377 40.21 -2.05 -7.32
CA TYR A 377 38.97 -2.68 -6.89
C TYR A 377 38.20 -1.79 -5.92
N MET A 378 38.90 -1.05 -5.06
CA MET A 378 38.26 0.01 -4.25
C MET A 378 37.59 1.06 -5.14
N ALA A 379 38.24 1.48 -6.23
CA ALA A 379 37.62 2.39 -7.20
C ALA A 379 36.33 1.83 -7.81
N LYS A 380 36.24 0.51 -8.05
CA LYS A 380 35.00 -0.14 -8.52
C LYS A 380 33.91 -0.20 -7.43
N LEU A 381 34.30 -0.41 -6.17
CA LEU A 381 33.35 -0.33 -5.03
C LEU A 381 32.81 1.08 -4.90
N VAL A 382 33.69 2.08 -4.82
CA VAL A 382 33.32 3.50 -4.76
C VAL A 382 32.41 3.85 -5.94
N ALA A 383 32.75 3.47 -7.17
CA ALA A 383 31.96 3.81 -8.35
C ALA A 383 30.52 3.24 -8.38
N SER A 384 30.17 2.28 -7.53
CA SER A 384 28.86 1.58 -7.56
C SER A 384 28.14 1.60 -6.22
N LEU A 385 28.85 1.38 -5.11
CA LEU A 385 28.32 1.46 -3.76
C LEU A 385 28.19 2.91 -3.30
N ASP A 386 29.14 3.80 -3.63
CA ASP A 386 29.05 5.18 -3.15
C ASP A 386 27.87 5.94 -3.77
N PRO A 387 27.51 5.85 -5.06
CA PRO A 387 26.31 6.50 -5.57
C PRO A 387 25.04 6.09 -4.79
N PHE A 388 24.94 4.81 -4.44
CA PHE A 388 23.84 4.28 -3.64
C PHE A 388 23.88 4.85 -2.21
N LEU A 389 25.03 4.76 -1.54
CA LEU A 389 25.19 5.28 -0.19
C LEU A 389 25.04 6.80 -0.14
N GLU A 390 25.45 7.54 -1.17
CA GLU A 390 25.25 8.98 -1.32
C GLU A 390 23.76 9.30 -1.31
N LYS A 391 22.96 8.63 -2.15
CA LYS A 391 21.50 8.81 -2.16
C LYS A 391 20.88 8.57 -0.78
N MET A 392 21.31 7.52 -0.08
CA MET A 392 20.77 7.18 1.25
C MET A 392 21.27 8.12 2.36
N THR A 393 22.43 8.75 2.20
CA THR A 393 23.06 9.60 3.24
C THR A 393 22.94 11.10 2.97
N THR A 394 22.25 11.49 1.90
CA THR A 394 22.07 12.90 1.53
C THR A 394 20.80 13.49 2.15
N GLY A 395 20.92 14.74 2.62
CA GLY A 395 19.77 15.58 2.97
C GLY A 395 18.88 15.03 4.09
N ALA A 396 17.57 15.10 3.86
CA ALA A 396 16.51 14.73 4.80
C ALA A 396 16.51 13.24 5.19
N VAL A 397 16.80 12.36 4.22
CA VAL A 397 16.68 10.90 4.36
C VAL A 397 17.68 10.35 5.37
N SER A 398 18.92 10.87 5.34
CA SER A 398 20.00 10.49 6.26
C SER A 398 19.60 10.63 7.72
N ARG A 399 18.92 11.75 8.07
CA ARG A 399 18.45 12.05 9.44
C ARG A 399 17.37 11.09 9.92
N LEU A 400 16.68 10.41 9.01
CA LEU A 400 15.64 9.44 9.32
C LEU A 400 16.19 8.02 9.41
N ILE A 401 17.11 7.66 8.52
CA ILE A 401 17.64 6.29 8.43
C ILE A 401 18.84 6.04 9.34
N ALA A 402 19.41 7.09 9.92
CA ALA A 402 20.46 7.04 10.93
C ALA A 402 19.97 7.74 12.20
N PRO A 403 19.45 6.99 13.17
CA PRO A 403 18.91 7.54 14.41
C PRO A 403 19.98 8.32 15.18
N ASP A 404 19.57 9.47 15.71
CA ASP A 404 20.37 10.25 16.65
C ASP A 404 19.83 10.01 18.07
N PHE A 405 20.52 9.17 18.83
CA PHE A 405 20.12 8.83 20.19
C PHE A 405 20.31 9.98 21.20
N VAL A 406 20.87 11.11 20.77
CA VAL A 406 21.01 12.33 21.60
C VAL A 406 19.76 13.20 21.49
N ASP A 407 19.01 13.10 20.40
CA ASP A 407 17.76 13.83 20.20
C ASP A 407 16.62 13.13 20.96
N LEU A 408 16.15 13.75 22.05
CA LEU A 408 15.08 13.22 22.89
C LEU A 408 13.68 13.59 22.39
N ASP A 409 13.58 14.55 21.47
CA ASP A 409 12.30 15.03 20.95
C ASP A 409 11.78 14.15 19.79
N ARG A 410 12.63 13.26 19.26
CA ARG A 410 12.28 12.34 18.17
C ARG A 410 12.20 10.90 18.62
N ASP A 411 11.11 10.24 18.23
CA ASP A 411 10.97 8.81 18.43
C ASP A 411 11.96 8.02 17.56
N VAL A 412 12.61 7.04 18.16
CA VAL A 412 13.40 6.02 17.45
C VAL A 412 12.72 4.68 17.65
N PHE A 413 12.45 3.97 16.56
CA PHE A 413 11.85 2.64 16.64
C PHE A 413 12.66 1.55 15.92
N SER A 414 12.40 0.32 16.33
CA SER A 414 12.82 -0.91 15.66
C SER A 414 11.63 -1.86 15.59
N TRP A 415 11.60 -2.78 14.62
CA TRP A 415 10.48 -3.72 14.52
C TRP A 415 10.31 -4.58 15.78
N THR A 416 11.41 -4.90 16.47
CA THR A 416 11.35 -5.64 17.74
C THR A 416 10.59 -4.84 18.81
N GLN A 417 10.89 -3.55 18.96
CA GLN A 417 10.18 -2.67 19.89
C GLN A 417 8.71 -2.52 19.52
N ILE A 418 8.41 -2.26 18.24
CA ILE A 418 7.03 -2.15 17.74
C ILE A 418 6.23 -3.42 18.02
N ILE A 419 6.81 -4.60 17.79
CA ILE A 419 6.12 -5.87 18.02
C ILE A 419 5.87 -6.10 19.52
N GLN A 420 6.82 -5.74 20.38
CA GLN A 420 6.69 -5.88 21.84
C GLN A 420 5.69 -4.89 22.44
N ALA A 421 5.73 -3.63 22.00
CA ALA A 421 4.83 -2.57 22.45
C ALA A 421 3.43 -2.68 21.83
N ARG A 422 3.24 -3.56 20.85
CA ARG A 422 2.07 -3.57 19.96
C ARG A 422 1.90 -2.19 19.32
N GLY A 423 2.93 -1.68 18.66
CA GLY A 423 2.92 -0.37 18.02
C GLY A 423 2.02 -0.30 16.79
N ILE A 424 1.65 0.92 16.44
CA ILE A 424 0.96 1.30 15.20
C ILE A 424 1.95 2.18 14.43
N VAL A 425 2.32 1.79 13.21
CA VAL A 425 3.34 2.49 12.41
C VAL A 425 2.74 2.91 11.07
N TYR A 426 2.77 4.21 10.79
CA TYR A 426 2.51 4.75 9.45
C TYR A 426 3.84 5.08 8.77
N VAL A 427 4.05 4.54 7.58
CA VAL A 427 5.26 4.70 6.77
C VAL A 427 4.90 5.40 5.45
N GLY A 428 5.11 6.71 5.39
CA GLY A 428 5.02 7.52 4.17
C GLY A 428 6.35 7.56 3.43
N LEU A 429 6.46 6.91 2.27
CA LEU A 429 7.74 6.86 1.53
C LEU A 429 7.95 8.02 0.56
N ASP A 430 6.94 8.85 0.31
CA ASP A 430 7.03 10.01 -0.61
C ASP A 430 7.64 9.65 -1.98
N ALA A 431 7.19 8.52 -2.55
CA ALA A 431 7.69 7.99 -3.82
C ALA A 431 7.43 8.93 -5.02
N LEU A 432 6.54 9.91 -4.86
CA LEU A 432 6.32 10.97 -5.87
C LEU A 432 7.50 11.93 -5.98
N SER A 433 8.22 12.17 -4.88
CA SER A 433 9.42 13.01 -4.85
C SER A 433 10.66 12.24 -5.31
N ASP A 434 10.88 11.03 -4.75
CA ASP A 434 12.02 10.17 -5.10
C ASP A 434 11.64 8.68 -5.00
N ALA A 435 11.23 8.11 -6.13
CA ALA A 435 10.82 6.71 -6.21
C ALA A 435 11.96 5.71 -5.92
N GLU A 436 13.22 6.06 -6.21
CA GLU A 436 14.35 5.15 -6.02
C GLU A 436 14.72 5.04 -4.53
N VAL A 437 14.78 6.18 -3.83
CA VAL A 437 15.00 6.21 -2.38
C VAL A 437 13.82 5.56 -1.65
N ALA A 438 12.59 5.89 -2.02
CA ALA A 438 11.38 5.29 -1.46
C ALA A 438 11.41 3.75 -1.57
N ALA A 439 11.68 3.23 -2.77
CA ALA A 439 11.78 1.80 -3.01
C ALA A 439 12.90 1.14 -2.20
N THR A 440 14.06 1.80 -2.09
CA THR A 440 15.22 1.30 -1.33
C THR A 440 14.92 1.21 0.17
N VAL A 441 14.37 2.28 0.74
CA VAL A 441 14.00 2.34 2.17
C VAL A 441 12.91 1.31 2.46
N GLY A 442 11.86 1.24 1.64
CA GLY A 442 10.78 0.26 1.77
C GLY A 442 11.29 -1.19 1.70
N ASN A 443 12.11 -1.53 0.71
CA ASN A 443 12.71 -2.87 0.60
C ASN A 443 13.59 -3.22 1.81
N SER A 444 14.35 -2.26 2.32
CA SER A 444 15.21 -2.47 3.48
C SER A 444 14.39 -2.69 4.76
N MET A 445 13.27 -1.97 4.91
CA MET A 445 12.28 -2.21 5.97
C MET A 445 11.65 -3.61 5.88
N PHE A 446 11.24 -4.06 4.68
CA PHE A 446 10.71 -5.43 4.51
C PHE A 446 11.75 -6.51 4.79
N ALA A 447 13.00 -6.30 4.39
CA ALA A 447 14.08 -7.22 4.68
C ALA A 447 14.31 -7.38 6.20
N ASP A 448 14.28 -6.27 6.95
CA ASP A 448 14.37 -6.32 8.41
C ASP A 448 13.15 -7.00 9.03
N LEU A 449 11.94 -6.63 8.61
CA LEU A 449 10.71 -7.24 9.09
C LEU A 449 10.67 -8.76 8.82
N THR A 450 11.19 -9.21 7.67
CA THR A 450 11.30 -10.63 7.33
C THR A 450 12.27 -11.36 8.24
N SER A 451 13.41 -10.74 8.58
CA SER A 451 14.37 -11.29 9.55
C SER A 451 13.74 -11.42 10.94
N VAL A 452 13.03 -10.37 11.38
CA VAL A 452 12.32 -10.37 12.67
C VAL A 452 11.18 -11.38 12.70
N ALA A 453 10.39 -11.52 11.63
CA ALA A 453 9.38 -12.56 11.50
C ALA A 453 10.01 -13.97 11.57
N GLY A 454 11.15 -14.19 10.92
CA GLY A 454 11.91 -15.43 11.02
C GLY A 454 12.40 -15.73 12.45
N ARG A 455 12.76 -14.70 13.22
CA ARG A 455 13.10 -14.80 14.65
C ARG A 455 11.88 -15.20 15.47
N LEU A 456 10.77 -14.50 15.30
CA LEU A 456 9.51 -14.75 16.00
C LEU A 456 9.05 -16.19 15.81
N TYR A 457 9.12 -16.70 14.57
CA TYR A 457 8.76 -18.08 14.26
C TYR A 457 9.61 -19.10 15.02
N LYS A 458 10.92 -18.88 15.13
CA LYS A 458 11.85 -19.83 15.78
C LYS A 458 11.85 -19.76 17.29
N HIS A 459 11.75 -18.56 17.85
CA HIS A 459 12.07 -18.29 19.24
C HIS A 459 10.90 -17.70 20.06
N GLY A 460 9.81 -17.29 19.41
CA GLY A 460 8.68 -16.59 20.03
C GLY A 460 8.91 -15.09 20.23
N ALA A 461 7.85 -14.37 20.59
CA ALA A 461 7.88 -12.92 20.83
C ALA A 461 8.70 -12.50 22.05
N ASP A 462 8.79 -13.39 23.05
CA ASP A 462 9.45 -13.11 24.34
C ASP A 462 10.98 -13.34 24.29
N HIS A 463 11.55 -13.68 23.13
CA HIS A 463 12.97 -14.01 23.01
C HIS A 463 13.87 -12.79 23.28
N GLY A 464 14.67 -12.87 24.34
CA GLY A 464 15.61 -11.82 24.76
C GLY A 464 15.14 -11.00 25.96
N LEU A 465 13.93 -11.24 26.47
CA LEU A 465 13.47 -10.66 27.74
C LEU A 465 13.94 -11.53 28.92
N PRO A 466 14.40 -10.93 30.04
CA PRO A 466 14.80 -11.69 31.21
C PRO A 466 13.59 -12.39 31.86
N ALA A 467 13.67 -13.71 31.98
CA ALA A 467 12.87 -14.58 32.85
C ALA A 467 11.35 -14.28 32.99
N TYR A 468 10.65 -13.99 31.90
CA TYR A 468 9.19 -14.11 31.88
C TYR A 468 8.79 -15.54 31.46
N PRO A 469 7.83 -16.18 32.15
CA PRO A 469 7.22 -17.40 31.62
C PRO A 469 6.66 -17.09 30.23
N LYS A 470 6.93 -17.95 29.24
CA LYS A 470 6.43 -17.78 27.86
C LYS A 470 4.96 -17.43 27.93
N SER A 471 4.61 -16.20 27.53
CA SER A 471 3.26 -15.66 27.67
C SER A 471 2.23 -16.42 26.81
N GLY A 472 2.72 -17.25 25.88
CA GLY A 472 1.89 -17.87 24.84
C GLY A 472 1.37 -16.85 23.82
N TYR A 473 1.81 -15.59 23.92
CA TYR A 473 1.41 -14.52 23.03
C TYR A 473 2.01 -14.76 21.63
N GLN A 474 1.11 -14.91 20.66
CA GLN A 474 1.48 -14.89 19.24
C GLN A 474 1.13 -13.51 18.69
N PRO A 475 2.14 -12.68 18.35
CA PRO A 475 1.90 -11.36 17.80
C PRO A 475 1.18 -11.50 16.46
N LYS A 476 0.13 -10.70 16.27
CA LYS A 476 -0.56 -10.55 15.00
C LYS A 476 -0.08 -9.26 14.38
N ILE A 477 0.68 -9.39 13.29
CA ILE A 477 1.30 -8.26 12.60
C ILE A 477 0.48 -8.01 11.33
N CYS A 478 -0.39 -7.01 11.38
CA CYS A 478 -1.22 -6.56 10.27
C CYS A 478 -0.42 -5.57 9.41
N LEU A 479 0.13 -6.08 8.31
CA LEU A 479 0.88 -5.31 7.33
C LEU A 479 -0.04 -4.88 6.18
N HIS A 480 -0.23 -3.59 6.01
CA HIS A 480 -0.95 -3.00 4.88
C HIS A 480 0.07 -2.36 3.95
N ALA A 481 0.10 -2.82 2.70
CA ALA A 481 0.98 -2.29 1.68
C ALA A 481 0.11 -1.62 0.61
N ASP A 482 -0.10 -0.30 0.74
CA ASP A 482 -0.74 0.47 -0.33
C ASP A 482 0.22 0.61 -1.50
N GLU A 483 -0.33 0.73 -2.71
CA GLU A 483 0.43 0.81 -3.96
C GLU A 483 1.51 -0.26 -4.05
N PHE A 484 1.09 -1.50 -3.81
CA PHE A 484 1.97 -2.64 -3.64
C PHE A 484 2.96 -2.82 -4.81
N ASN A 485 2.63 -2.40 -6.02
CA ASN A 485 3.53 -2.41 -7.18
C ASN A 485 4.82 -1.58 -6.98
N GLU A 486 4.78 -0.49 -6.22
CA GLU A 486 5.97 0.31 -5.90
C GLU A 486 6.86 -0.39 -4.86
N LEU A 487 6.22 -1.15 -3.96
CA LEU A 487 6.82 -1.86 -2.85
C LEU A 487 7.30 -3.28 -3.20
N ALA A 488 6.87 -3.84 -4.34
CA ALA A 488 7.07 -5.23 -4.74
C ALA A 488 8.53 -5.54 -5.14
N GLY A 489 9.45 -5.56 -4.17
CA GLY A 489 10.84 -5.96 -4.39
C GLY A 489 11.12 -7.45 -4.18
N PRO A 490 12.36 -7.91 -4.49
CA PRO A 490 12.78 -9.30 -4.34
C PRO A 490 12.62 -9.88 -2.91
N GLU A 491 12.69 -9.02 -1.89
CA GLU A 491 12.58 -9.41 -0.47
C GLU A 491 11.13 -9.65 -0.02
N PHE A 492 10.15 -9.14 -0.76
CA PHE A 492 8.75 -9.25 -0.38
C PHE A 492 8.19 -10.66 -0.60
N VAL A 493 8.65 -11.38 -1.64
CA VAL A 493 8.19 -12.75 -1.92
C VAL A 493 8.60 -13.73 -0.80
N PRO A 494 9.88 -13.75 -0.33
CA PRO A 494 10.27 -14.51 0.85
C PRO A 494 9.48 -14.13 2.11
N MET A 495 9.14 -12.85 2.27
CA MET A 495 8.33 -12.37 3.39
C MET A 495 6.97 -13.07 3.38
N LEU A 496 6.21 -13.02 2.28
CA LEU A 496 4.91 -13.71 2.18
C LEU A 496 5.02 -15.21 2.47
N ASN A 497 6.03 -15.88 1.90
CA ASN A 497 6.20 -17.33 2.08
C ASN A 497 6.48 -17.75 3.53
N LYS A 498 7.22 -16.94 4.30
CA LYS A 498 7.72 -17.32 5.63
C LYS A 498 6.96 -16.67 6.78
N ALA A 499 6.40 -15.49 6.56
CA ALA A 499 5.90 -14.64 7.62
C ALA A 499 4.50 -15.05 8.12
N GLY A 500 3.72 -15.80 7.32
CA GLY A 500 2.43 -16.36 7.76
C GLY A 500 2.57 -17.23 9.02
N GLY A 501 3.65 -18.02 9.14
CA GLY A 501 3.94 -18.82 10.34
C GLY A 501 4.32 -17.99 11.57
N ALA A 502 4.76 -16.74 11.38
CA ALA A 502 5.12 -15.80 12.44
C ALA A 502 3.95 -14.90 12.88
N GLY A 503 2.74 -15.12 12.34
CA GLY A 503 1.57 -14.29 12.62
C GLY A 503 1.48 -13.01 11.79
N VAL A 504 2.30 -12.88 10.73
CA VAL A 504 2.21 -11.74 9.80
C VAL A 504 1.05 -11.97 8.82
N GLN A 505 0.20 -10.97 8.73
CA GLN A 505 -0.98 -10.91 7.87
C GLN A 505 -0.78 -9.75 6.91
N VAL A 506 -0.79 -10.01 5.62
CA VAL A 506 -0.43 -9.00 4.61
C VAL A 506 -1.67 -8.67 3.79
N THR A 507 -2.01 -7.39 3.73
CA THR A 507 -3.03 -6.86 2.83
C THR A 507 -2.36 -5.96 1.81
N ALA A 508 -2.22 -6.44 0.58
CA ALA A 508 -1.59 -5.72 -0.51
C ALA A 508 -2.64 -5.05 -1.40
N TYR A 509 -2.55 -3.73 -1.59
CA TYR A 509 -3.44 -2.97 -2.46
C TYR A 509 -2.71 -2.60 -3.74
N THR A 510 -3.27 -2.99 -4.89
CA THR A 510 -2.62 -2.79 -6.19
C THR A 510 -3.63 -2.43 -7.27
N GLN A 511 -3.16 -1.90 -8.39
CA GLN A 511 -3.99 -1.49 -9.52
C GLN A 511 -4.16 -2.62 -10.53
N THR A 512 -3.06 -3.14 -11.04
CA THR A 512 -3.06 -4.15 -12.10
C THR A 512 -2.02 -5.23 -11.85
N LEU A 513 -2.27 -6.42 -12.39
CA LEU A 513 -1.31 -7.51 -12.39
C LEU A 513 -0.04 -7.19 -13.21
N PRO A 514 -0.13 -6.66 -14.45
CA PRO A 514 1.07 -6.36 -15.23
C PRO A 514 2.07 -5.43 -14.54
N ASP A 515 1.62 -4.49 -13.70
CA ASP A 515 2.52 -3.60 -12.95
C ASP A 515 3.37 -4.39 -11.94
N ILE A 516 2.79 -5.41 -11.30
CA ILE A 516 3.52 -6.33 -10.41
C ILE A 516 4.49 -7.19 -11.23
N GLU A 517 4.08 -7.71 -12.39
CA GLU A 517 4.95 -8.51 -13.26
C GLU A 517 6.17 -7.72 -13.72
N ALA A 518 5.97 -6.46 -14.11
CA ALA A 518 7.03 -5.55 -14.51
C ALA A 518 8.00 -5.28 -13.36
N ARG A 519 7.49 -5.08 -12.14
CA ARG A 519 8.34 -4.80 -10.97
C ARG A 519 9.15 -6.01 -10.51
N VAL A 520 8.52 -7.17 -10.46
CA VAL A 520 9.16 -8.43 -10.04
C VAL A 520 10.15 -8.95 -11.11
N GLY A 521 10.00 -8.49 -12.36
CA GLY A 521 10.87 -8.81 -13.49
C GLY A 521 10.64 -10.19 -14.09
N SER A 522 9.62 -10.94 -13.62
CA SER A 522 9.26 -12.24 -14.17
C SER A 522 7.80 -12.57 -13.88
N LYS A 523 7.08 -12.95 -14.93
CA LYS A 523 5.70 -13.44 -14.84
C LYS A 523 5.56 -14.63 -13.88
N SER A 524 6.48 -15.59 -13.95
CA SER A 524 6.44 -16.78 -13.08
C SER A 524 6.60 -16.43 -11.59
N LYS A 525 7.49 -15.47 -11.27
CA LYS A 525 7.65 -15.00 -9.88
C LYS A 525 6.43 -14.22 -9.40
N ALA A 526 5.81 -13.42 -10.27
CA ALA A 526 4.58 -12.70 -9.95
C ALA A 526 3.41 -13.67 -9.73
N GLU A 527 3.25 -14.71 -10.55
CA GLU A 527 2.26 -15.77 -10.36
C GLU A 527 2.52 -16.55 -9.05
N GLN A 528 3.77 -16.90 -8.77
CA GLN A 528 4.16 -17.53 -7.49
C GLN A 528 3.77 -16.65 -6.30
N MET A 529 4.05 -15.35 -6.41
CA MET A 529 3.71 -14.38 -5.39
C MET A 529 2.18 -14.28 -5.21
N LEU A 530 1.42 -14.20 -6.29
CA LEU A 530 -0.04 -14.18 -6.26
C LEU A 530 -0.64 -15.46 -5.68
N GLY A 531 0.01 -16.61 -5.90
CA GLY A 531 -0.40 -17.89 -5.35
C GLY A 531 -0.41 -17.93 -3.82
N ASN A 532 0.33 -17.04 -3.15
CA ASN A 532 0.34 -16.93 -1.68
C ASN A 532 -0.84 -16.12 -1.12
N PHE A 533 -1.58 -15.39 -1.96
CA PHE A 533 -2.77 -14.67 -1.52
C PHE A 533 -4.01 -15.55 -1.70
N ASN A 534 -4.52 -16.09 -0.60
CA ASN A 534 -5.72 -16.91 -0.62
C ASN A 534 -7.01 -16.07 -0.73
N THR A 535 -6.97 -14.83 -0.26
CA THR A 535 -8.12 -13.91 -0.35
C THR A 535 -7.87 -12.86 -1.43
N VAL A 536 -8.81 -12.75 -2.37
CA VAL A 536 -8.76 -11.78 -3.47
C VAL A 536 -9.99 -10.90 -3.38
N ILE A 537 -9.79 -9.58 -3.25
CA ILE A 537 -10.86 -8.58 -3.30
C ILE A 537 -10.67 -7.75 -4.57
N MET A 538 -11.64 -7.79 -5.46
CA MET A 538 -11.63 -7.14 -6.76
C MET A 538 -12.64 -5.98 -6.75
N LEU A 539 -12.15 -4.75 -6.64
CA LEU A 539 -12.93 -3.56 -6.96
C LEU A 539 -12.99 -3.40 -8.49
N ARG A 540 -13.47 -2.24 -8.97
CA ARG A 540 -13.48 -1.95 -10.40
C ARG A 540 -12.06 -2.05 -10.98
N VAL A 541 -11.90 -2.92 -11.99
CA VAL A 541 -10.67 -3.13 -12.75
C VAL A 541 -10.96 -3.03 -14.25
N LEU A 542 -10.04 -2.42 -15.00
CA LEU A 542 -10.17 -2.26 -16.46
C LEU A 542 -9.35 -3.29 -17.25
N ASN A 543 -8.29 -3.82 -16.64
CA ASN A 543 -7.41 -4.78 -17.29
C ASN A 543 -8.01 -6.19 -17.29
N GLU A 544 -8.14 -6.80 -18.47
CA GLU A 544 -8.75 -8.13 -18.62
C GLU A 544 -7.95 -9.24 -17.94
N SER A 545 -6.62 -9.21 -18.01
CA SER A 545 -5.77 -10.22 -17.36
C SER A 545 -5.91 -10.21 -15.84
N THR A 546 -6.11 -9.03 -15.25
CA THR A 546 -6.36 -8.89 -13.81
C THR A 546 -7.75 -9.41 -13.44
N ALA A 547 -8.77 -9.09 -14.25
CA ALA A 547 -10.14 -9.58 -14.06
C ALA A 547 -10.24 -11.12 -14.12
N LYS A 548 -9.47 -11.75 -15.02
CA LYS A 548 -9.41 -13.21 -15.18
C LYS A 548 -8.93 -13.95 -13.92
N LEU A 549 -8.06 -13.35 -13.10
CA LEU A 549 -7.60 -13.94 -11.84
C LEU A 549 -8.75 -14.36 -10.89
N LEU A 550 -9.85 -13.61 -10.91
CA LEU A 550 -11.04 -13.93 -10.12
C LEU A 550 -12.00 -14.84 -10.88
N ILE A 551 -12.25 -14.55 -12.17
CA ILE A 551 -13.28 -15.25 -12.96
C ILE A 551 -12.90 -16.69 -13.26
N GLU A 552 -11.64 -16.96 -13.61
CA GLU A 552 -11.16 -18.32 -13.91
C GLU A 552 -11.21 -19.25 -12.69
N LYS A 553 -11.26 -18.68 -11.47
CA LYS A 553 -11.45 -19.41 -10.22
C LYS A 553 -12.91 -19.70 -9.92
N THR A 554 -13.87 -19.18 -10.69
CA THR A 554 -15.32 -19.39 -10.45
C THR A 554 -15.92 -20.45 -11.37
N ASN A 555 -17.00 -21.09 -10.92
CA ASN A 555 -17.70 -22.09 -11.71
C ASN A 555 -18.54 -21.46 -12.83
N LYS A 556 -18.74 -22.18 -13.93
CA LYS A 556 -19.76 -21.85 -14.92
C LYS A 556 -21.15 -22.24 -14.42
N VAL A 557 -22.16 -21.49 -14.82
CA VAL A 557 -23.56 -21.72 -14.46
C VAL A 557 -24.44 -21.74 -15.69
N ASN A 558 -25.55 -22.47 -15.59
CA ASN A 558 -26.55 -22.52 -16.64
C ASN A 558 -27.61 -21.44 -16.38
N VAL A 559 -27.82 -20.57 -17.36
CA VAL A 559 -28.86 -19.55 -17.37
C VAL A 559 -29.94 -20.00 -18.35
N SER A 560 -31.20 -19.87 -17.95
CA SER A 560 -32.34 -20.23 -18.80
C SER A 560 -32.93 -18.99 -19.48
N ASP A 561 -33.34 -19.17 -20.74
CA ASP A 561 -34.12 -18.20 -21.48
C ASP A 561 -35.33 -18.90 -22.12
N ILE A 562 -36.42 -18.16 -22.30
CA ILE A 562 -37.65 -18.68 -22.89
C ILE A 562 -37.66 -18.30 -24.37
N ALA A 563 -37.26 -19.24 -25.21
CA ALA A 563 -37.34 -19.10 -26.66
C ALA A 563 -38.76 -19.46 -27.14
N THR A 564 -39.36 -18.58 -27.94
CA THR A 564 -40.67 -18.84 -28.56
C THR A 564 -40.46 -19.26 -30.02
N PHE A 565 -40.91 -20.47 -30.34
CA PHE A 565 -40.87 -21.03 -31.69
C PHE A 565 -42.28 -20.98 -32.27
N SER A 566 -42.44 -20.28 -33.39
CA SER A 566 -43.67 -20.30 -34.18
C SER A 566 -43.43 -21.11 -35.44
N GLY A 567 -44.24 -22.15 -35.66
CA GLY A 567 -44.25 -22.94 -36.88
C GLY A 567 -45.65 -22.96 -37.49
N SER A 568 -45.74 -22.81 -38.80
CA SER A 568 -46.96 -23.04 -39.57
C SER A 568 -46.75 -24.22 -40.51
N SER A 569 -47.72 -25.14 -40.56
CA SER A 569 -47.74 -26.24 -41.52
C SER A 569 -49.08 -26.25 -42.22
N ASP A 570 -49.04 -26.31 -43.55
CA ASP A 570 -50.21 -26.54 -44.39
C ASP A 570 -50.44 -28.04 -44.53
N ASN A 571 -51.70 -28.44 -44.55
CA ASN A 571 -52.07 -29.82 -44.80
C ASN A 571 -52.26 -30.01 -46.32
N PRO A 572 -51.44 -30.84 -46.99
CA PRO A 572 -51.51 -31.00 -48.45
C PRO A 572 -52.77 -31.73 -48.94
N ASP A 573 -53.56 -32.36 -48.05
CA ASP A 573 -54.83 -33.00 -48.42
C ASP A 573 -56.00 -32.01 -48.51
N ILE A 574 -56.52 -31.81 -49.72
CA ILE A 574 -57.62 -30.90 -50.06
C ILE A 574 -58.93 -31.26 -49.35
N LYS A 575 -59.11 -32.54 -48.97
CA LYS A 575 -60.32 -33.03 -48.29
C LYS A 575 -60.22 -33.00 -46.77
N ALA A 576 -59.06 -32.69 -46.20
CA ALA A 576 -58.88 -32.61 -44.76
C ALA A 576 -59.64 -31.41 -44.16
N ARG A 577 -60.27 -31.64 -43.00
CA ARG A 577 -61.07 -30.63 -42.29
C ARG A 577 -60.23 -29.50 -41.69
N GLU A 578 -59.00 -29.82 -41.31
CA GLU A 578 -57.99 -28.85 -40.85
C GLU A 578 -56.99 -28.60 -41.98
N ARG A 579 -57.08 -27.41 -42.59
CA ARG A 579 -56.26 -27.00 -43.76
C ARG A 579 -54.94 -26.33 -43.37
N PHE A 580 -54.89 -25.74 -42.18
CA PHE A 580 -53.78 -24.93 -41.68
C PHE A 580 -53.58 -25.20 -40.20
N ARG A 581 -52.34 -25.44 -39.77
CA ARG A 581 -51.98 -25.59 -38.36
C ARG A 581 -50.84 -24.62 -38.02
N ALA A 582 -51.16 -23.62 -37.21
CA ALA A 582 -50.15 -22.81 -36.54
C ALA A 582 -49.90 -23.36 -35.14
N THR A 583 -48.62 -23.52 -34.78
CA THR A 583 -48.20 -23.92 -33.43
C THR A 583 -47.25 -22.86 -32.91
N VAL A 584 -47.53 -22.36 -31.71
CA VAL A 584 -46.60 -21.54 -30.93
C VAL A 584 -46.15 -22.39 -29.75
N GLN A 585 -44.85 -22.64 -29.65
CA GLN A 585 -44.24 -23.38 -28.55
C GLN A 585 -43.25 -22.48 -27.82
N SER A 586 -43.38 -22.38 -26.50
CA SER A 586 -42.36 -21.76 -25.65
C SER A 586 -41.49 -22.88 -25.08
N ARG A 587 -40.19 -22.85 -25.38
CA ARG A 587 -39.22 -23.82 -24.87
C ARG A 587 -38.19 -23.09 -24.03
N GLU A 588 -37.97 -23.59 -22.82
CA GLU A 588 -36.86 -23.16 -21.99
C GLU A 588 -35.56 -23.71 -22.57
N VAL A 589 -34.66 -22.81 -22.96
CA VAL A 589 -33.34 -23.11 -23.49
C VAL A 589 -32.32 -22.69 -22.45
N SER A 590 -31.43 -23.59 -22.08
CA SER A 590 -30.36 -23.32 -21.14
C SER A 590 -29.07 -23.03 -21.89
N GLN A 591 -28.38 -21.95 -21.53
CA GLN A 591 -27.05 -21.60 -22.02
C GLN A 591 -26.05 -21.62 -20.86
N SER A 592 -24.87 -22.21 -21.07
CA SER A 592 -23.79 -22.19 -20.09
C SER A 592 -23.02 -20.88 -20.20
N VAL A 593 -22.96 -20.12 -19.12
CA VAL A 593 -22.28 -18.82 -19.01
C VAL A 593 -21.38 -18.80 -17.78
N ASP A 594 -20.36 -17.94 -17.78
CA ASP A 594 -19.56 -17.72 -16.59
C ASP A 594 -20.40 -17.04 -15.49
N LEU A 595 -20.13 -17.36 -14.23
CA LEU A 595 -20.89 -16.81 -13.09
C LEU A 595 -20.77 -15.27 -12.99
N LEU A 596 -19.66 -14.72 -13.48
CA LEU A 596 -19.37 -13.30 -13.58
C LEU A 596 -18.52 -13.06 -14.84
N ARG A 597 -18.79 -12.00 -15.60
CA ARG A 597 -18.02 -11.66 -16.81
C ARG A 597 -16.95 -10.62 -16.49
N THR A 598 -15.92 -10.56 -17.34
CA THR A 598 -14.84 -9.55 -17.21
C THR A 598 -15.37 -8.13 -17.31
N SER A 599 -16.37 -7.91 -18.18
CA SER A 599 -17.06 -6.63 -18.34
C SER A 599 -17.87 -6.20 -17.12
N ASP A 600 -18.31 -7.12 -16.27
CA ASP A 600 -19.05 -6.78 -15.06
C ASP A 600 -18.13 -6.13 -14.03
N LEU A 601 -16.86 -6.57 -13.98
CA LEU A 601 -15.84 -6.00 -13.09
C LEU A 601 -15.44 -4.57 -13.49
N SER A 602 -15.42 -4.24 -14.79
CA SER A 602 -15.13 -2.88 -15.25
C SER A 602 -16.28 -1.90 -15.02
N LYS A 603 -17.51 -2.41 -14.87
CA LYS A 603 -18.72 -1.64 -14.59
C LYS A 603 -19.06 -1.52 -13.10
N LEU A 604 -18.26 -2.09 -12.20
CA LEU A 604 -18.52 -2.07 -10.76
C LEU A 604 -18.63 -0.65 -10.20
N PRO A 605 -19.64 -0.34 -9.38
CA PRO A 605 -19.70 0.95 -8.71
C PRO A 605 -18.56 1.19 -7.72
N LYS A 606 -18.20 2.47 -7.50
CA LYS A 606 -17.25 2.86 -6.45
C LYS A 606 -17.72 2.35 -5.09
N GLY A 607 -16.79 1.92 -4.24
CA GLY A 607 -17.15 1.37 -2.93
C GLY A 607 -17.82 -0.01 -2.99
N GLN A 608 -17.76 -0.70 -4.13
CA GLN A 608 -18.21 -2.09 -4.26
C GLN A 608 -17.10 -2.99 -4.77
N ALA A 609 -17.16 -4.27 -4.41
CA ALA A 609 -16.19 -5.27 -4.81
C ALA A 609 -16.84 -6.64 -5.01
N PHE A 610 -16.16 -7.51 -5.75
CA PHE A 610 -16.33 -8.95 -5.67
C PHE A 610 -15.14 -9.54 -4.92
N ALA A 611 -15.39 -10.45 -3.98
CA ALA A 611 -14.33 -11.07 -3.19
C ALA A 611 -14.42 -12.59 -3.24
N LEU A 612 -13.28 -13.24 -3.35
CA LEU A 612 -13.11 -14.67 -3.13
C LEU A 612 -12.66 -14.87 -1.68
N LEU A 613 -13.56 -15.39 -0.85
CA LEU A 613 -13.36 -15.64 0.58
C LEU A 613 -13.50 -17.14 0.88
N ASP A 614 -12.94 -17.61 1.99
CA ASP A 614 -13.17 -18.93 2.60
C ASP A 614 -13.26 -20.10 1.61
N GLY A 615 -12.14 -20.47 1.00
CA GLY A 615 -12.10 -21.59 0.06
C GLY A 615 -12.74 -21.26 -1.30
N ASN A 616 -12.50 -20.05 -1.80
CA ASN A 616 -12.86 -19.62 -3.16
C ASN A 616 -14.37 -19.40 -3.39
N ASN A 617 -15.11 -19.08 -2.33
CA ASN A 617 -16.51 -18.66 -2.42
C ASN A 617 -16.60 -17.20 -2.89
N LEU A 618 -17.38 -16.94 -3.93
CA LEU A 618 -17.59 -15.60 -4.46
C LEU A 618 -18.62 -14.83 -3.64
N TYR A 619 -18.26 -13.64 -3.19
CA TYR A 619 -19.12 -12.70 -2.48
C TYR A 619 -19.20 -11.38 -3.22
N LYS A 620 -20.38 -10.78 -3.26
CA LYS A 620 -20.58 -9.39 -3.66
C LYS A 620 -20.56 -8.54 -2.40
N LEU A 621 -19.74 -7.49 -2.41
CA LEU A 621 -19.51 -6.62 -1.26
C LEU A 621 -19.83 -5.16 -1.60
N ARG A 622 -20.30 -4.44 -0.59
CA ARG A 622 -20.48 -3.00 -0.53
C ARG A 622 -19.82 -2.51 0.76
N MET A 623 -18.77 -1.70 0.59
CA MET A 623 -17.95 -1.22 1.70
C MET A 623 -18.54 0.07 2.24
N PRO A 624 -18.48 0.30 3.57
CA PRO A 624 -18.94 1.56 4.13
C PRO A 624 -17.97 2.69 3.83
N LEU A 625 -18.52 3.87 3.62
CA LEU A 625 -17.78 5.11 3.80
C LEU A 625 -17.77 5.45 5.30
N LEU A 626 -16.60 5.38 5.92
CA LEU A 626 -16.45 5.71 7.32
C LEU A 626 -16.60 7.22 7.53
N GLN A 627 -17.45 7.60 8.46
CA GLN A 627 -17.58 9.01 8.83
C GLN A 627 -16.35 9.44 9.65
N TYR A 628 -15.83 10.63 9.34
CA TYR A 628 -14.77 11.26 10.11
C TYR A 628 -15.35 12.01 11.30
N ASP A 629 -14.77 11.80 12.48
CA ASP A 629 -15.01 12.69 13.60
C ASP A 629 -14.17 13.97 13.37
N ARG A 630 -14.83 15.04 12.93
CA ARG A 630 -14.19 16.34 12.66
C ARG A 630 -13.62 17.00 13.93
N TYR A 631 -13.91 16.47 15.12
CA TYR A 631 -13.52 17.03 16.41
C TYR A 631 -12.39 16.28 17.12
N ALA A 632 -11.78 15.28 16.47
CA ALA A 632 -10.59 14.63 17.03
C ALA A 632 -9.45 15.66 17.16
N VAL A 633 -9.00 15.91 18.39
CA VAL A 633 -7.84 16.77 18.65
C VAL A 633 -6.59 16.06 18.14
N ILE A 634 -6.07 16.53 17.00
CA ILE A 634 -4.86 16.07 16.33
C ILE A 634 -3.68 16.94 16.83
N PRO A 635 -2.52 16.36 17.18
CA PRO A 635 -1.32 17.11 17.54
C PRO A 635 -0.84 18.01 16.41
N ASP A 636 -0.21 19.13 16.78
CA ASP A 636 0.25 20.13 15.82
C ASP A 636 1.24 19.54 14.79
N ASP A 637 2.09 18.58 15.18
CA ASP A 637 3.07 17.94 14.29
C ASP A 637 2.40 17.12 13.18
N ILE A 638 1.39 16.31 13.55
CA ILE A 638 0.66 15.46 12.61
C ILE A 638 -0.24 16.32 11.71
N ASP A 639 -0.85 17.37 12.27
CA ASP A 639 -1.65 18.31 11.48
C ASP A 639 -0.77 19.13 10.52
N ALA A 640 0.43 19.53 10.93
CA ALA A 640 1.40 20.20 10.06
C ALA A 640 1.80 19.32 8.87
N VAL A 641 2.12 18.05 9.12
CA VAL A 641 2.38 17.06 8.06
C VAL A 641 1.15 16.90 7.18
N ALA A 642 -0.03 16.69 7.75
CA ALA A 642 -1.27 16.50 6.99
C ALA A 642 -1.61 17.70 6.07
N ARG A 643 -1.43 18.93 6.56
CA ARG A 643 -1.62 20.16 5.77
C ARG A 643 -0.55 20.32 4.69
N ALA A 644 0.69 19.95 4.98
CA ALA A 644 1.77 20.02 4.01
C ALA A 644 1.61 18.96 2.91
N MET A 645 1.15 17.75 3.25
CA MET A 645 0.72 16.73 2.28
C MET A 645 -0.39 17.29 1.38
N GLU A 646 -1.41 17.96 1.93
CA GLU A 646 -2.47 18.58 1.12
C GLU A 646 -1.94 19.62 0.13
N ARG A 647 -0.95 20.44 0.52
CA ARG A 647 -0.34 21.45 -0.35
C ARG A 647 0.58 20.85 -1.41
N ASN A 648 1.43 19.91 -1.03
CA ASN A 648 2.44 19.32 -1.93
C ASN A 648 1.82 18.32 -2.91
N TYR A 649 0.72 17.66 -2.51
CA TYR A 649 0.00 16.73 -3.35
C TYR A 649 -1.25 17.35 -4.01
N SER A 650 -1.47 18.67 -3.91
CA SER A 650 -2.65 19.37 -4.48
C SER A 650 -2.73 19.31 -6.02
N THR A 651 -1.65 18.94 -6.71
CA THR A 651 -1.62 18.69 -8.16
C THR A 651 -1.91 17.23 -8.52
N SER A 652 -1.95 16.33 -7.54
CA SER A 652 -2.48 14.97 -7.67
C SER A 652 -3.93 14.97 -7.19
N PRO A 653 -4.94 14.77 -8.05
CA PRO A 653 -6.31 15.01 -7.64
C PRO A 653 -6.72 13.97 -6.58
N THR A 654 -6.97 14.46 -5.38
CA THR A 654 -7.27 13.71 -4.16
C THR A 654 -8.47 12.79 -4.33
N SER A 655 -8.51 11.68 -3.58
CA SER A 655 -9.57 10.67 -3.66
C SER A 655 -10.96 11.17 -3.21
N THR A 656 -11.03 12.39 -2.65
CA THR A 656 -12.21 13.02 -2.03
C THR A 656 -12.88 14.14 -2.83
N ASP A 657 -12.36 14.53 -3.99
CA ASP A 657 -12.94 15.63 -4.78
C ASP A 657 -14.41 15.39 -5.18
N TRP A 658 -14.82 14.13 -5.31
CA TRP A 658 -16.22 13.79 -5.62
C TRP A 658 -17.17 13.90 -4.42
N ALA A 659 -16.66 13.87 -3.19
CA ALA A 659 -17.42 14.04 -1.95
C ALA A 659 -17.37 15.48 -1.42
N ARG A 660 -16.33 16.26 -1.77
CA ARG A 660 -16.13 17.66 -1.34
C ARG A 660 -16.68 18.72 -2.30
N TYR A 661 -17.45 18.35 -3.33
CA TYR A 661 -17.98 19.31 -4.31
C TYR A 661 -19.04 20.30 -3.76
N GLN A 662 -19.18 20.44 -2.44
CA GLN A 662 -19.97 21.49 -1.79
C GLN A 662 -19.17 22.48 -0.94
N GLU A 663 -17.84 22.33 -0.79
CA GLU A 663 -17.05 23.18 0.14
C GLU A 663 -15.90 23.98 -0.51
N TYR A 664 -15.83 24.11 -1.85
CA TYR A 664 -14.77 24.88 -2.54
C TYR A 664 -15.14 26.33 -2.92
N LEU A 665 -16.10 26.94 -2.23
CA LEU A 665 -16.31 28.38 -2.26
C LEU A 665 -16.54 28.86 -0.83
N ARG A 666 -15.45 29.00 -0.05
CA ARG A 666 -15.45 29.96 1.05
C ARG A 666 -15.10 31.30 0.44
N GLU A 667 -16.08 32.18 0.34
CA GLU A 667 -15.87 33.57 -0.10
C GLU A 667 -14.76 34.24 0.73
N ASP A 668 -14.64 33.86 2.00
CA ASP A 668 -13.64 34.38 2.95
C ASP A 668 -12.18 34.09 2.58
N ASP A 669 -11.89 32.99 1.87
CA ASP A 669 -10.52 32.63 1.46
C ASP A 669 -10.11 33.31 0.13
N ILE A 670 -11.08 33.85 -0.63
CA ILE A 670 -10.86 34.55 -1.91
C ILE A 670 -10.76 36.06 -1.71
N PHE A 671 -11.43 36.60 -0.67
CA PHE A 671 -11.46 38.02 -0.36
C PHE A 671 -10.74 38.36 0.94
N THR A 672 -9.47 37.95 1.06
CA THR A 672 -8.63 38.39 2.19
C THR A 672 -8.43 39.92 2.23
N ASP A 673 -8.60 40.60 1.08
CA ASP A 673 -8.42 42.05 0.92
C ASP A 673 -9.73 42.83 0.68
N GLY A 674 -10.86 42.36 1.21
CA GLY A 674 -12.11 43.13 1.25
C GLY A 674 -12.79 43.43 -0.10
N GLY A 675 -12.30 42.84 -1.20
CA GLY A 675 -12.97 42.87 -2.49
C GLY A 675 -14.26 42.06 -2.48
N SER A 676 -15.22 42.39 -3.35
CA SER A 676 -16.43 41.56 -3.56
C SER A 676 -16.32 40.82 -4.89
N MET A 677 -16.98 39.66 -5.00
CA MET A 677 -17.03 38.86 -6.24
C MET A 677 -17.53 39.67 -7.44
N GLN A 678 -18.36 40.69 -7.20
CA GLN A 678 -18.84 41.61 -8.22
C GLN A 678 -17.75 42.53 -8.75
N ALA A 679 -16.80 42.97 -7.92
CA ALA A 679 -15.67 43.79 -8.37
C ALA A 679 -14.72 43.00 -9.27
N LEU A 680 -14.39 41.77 -8.86
CA LEU A 680 -13.54 40.86 -9.64
C LEU A 680 -14.18 40.48 -10.99
N CYS A 681 -15.49 40.19 -11.00
CA CYS A 681 -16.21 39.95 -12.25
C CYS A 681 -16.31 41.21 -13.12
N SER A 682 -16.45 42.40 -12.54
CA SER A 682 -16.51 43.64 -13.33
C SER A 682 -15.17 44.02 -13.95
N ASP A 683 -14.07 43.77 -13.25
CA ASP A 683 -12.72 44.03 -13.77
C ASP A 683 -12.36 43.02 -14.88
N TYR A 684 -12.72 41.74 -14.69
CA TYR A 684 -12.52 40.72 -15.71
C TYR A 684 -13.38 40.97 -16.96
N LEU A 685 -14.61 41.47 -16.79
CA LEU A 685 -15.47 41.86 -17.92
C LEU A 685 -14.94 43.11 -18.63
N ARG A 686 -14.33 44.06 -17.90
CA ARG A 686 -13.65 45.22 -18.52
C ARG A 686 -12.43 44.82 -19.33
N GLU A 687 -11.58 43.91 -18.82
CA GLU A 687 -10.42 43.42 -19.58
C GLU A 687 -10.82 42.70 -20.88
N ILE A 688 -11.94 41.97 -20.85
CA ILE A 688 -12.48 41.31 -22.04
C ILE A 688 -13.07 42.34 -23.02
N ASP A 689 -13.79 43.36 -22.54
CA ASP A 689 -14.36 44.41 -23.40
C ASP A 689 -13.25 45.27 -24.04
N ASP A 690 -12.21 45.63 -23.30
CA ASP A 690 -11.07 46.39 -23.81
C ASP A 690 -10.24 45.56 -24.81
N GLY A 691 -10.05 44.26 -24.55
CA GLY A 691 -9.41 43.33 -25.47
C GLY A 691 -10.23 43.08 -26.75
N TYR A 692 -11.55 43.02 -26.63
CA TYR A 692 -12.45 42.86 -27.77
C TYR A 692 -12.52 44.14 -28.61
N MET A 693 -12.63 45.31 -27.98
CA MET A 693 -12.66 46.61 -28.67
C MET A 693 -11.34 46.93 -29.36
N SER A 694 -10.21 46.62 -28.75
CA SER A 694 -8.89 46.78 -29.39
C SER A 694 -8.71 45.84 -30.59
N SER A 695 -9.23 44.61 -30.52
CA SER A 695 -9.24 43.68 -31.66
C SER A 695 -10.17 44.12 -32.79
N GLN A 696 -11.32 44.73 -32.48
CA GLN A 696 -12.27 45.29 -33.45
C GLN A 696 -11.73 46.55 -34.11
N MET A 697 -11.08 47.46 -33.37
CA MET A 697 -10.42 48.64 -33.96
C MET A 697 -9.27 48.25 -34.89
N ALA A 698 -8.47 47.25 -34.53
CA ALA A 698 -7.40 46.74 -35.40
C ALA A 698 -7.92 46.11 -36.70
N LEU A 699 -9.13 45.54 -36.68
CA LEU A 699 -9.82 45.03 -37.88
C LEU A 699 -10.44 46.15 -38.73
N MET A 700 -10.89 47.25 -38.12
CA MET A 700 -11.43 48.41 -38.84
C MET A 700 -10.35 49.33 -39.44
N GLU A 701 -9.12 49.32 -38.92
CA GLU A 701 -7.98 50.03 -39.52
C GLU A 701 -7.28 49.25 -40.64
N ALA A 702 -7.65 47.97 -40.85
CA ALA A 702 -7.07 47.08 -41.84
C ALA A 702 -7.89 46.97 -43.16
N ASP A 703 -9.04 47.63 -43.25
CA ASP A 703 -9.83 47.90 -44.46
C ASP A 703 -9.73 49.40 -44.83
#